data_AF-A0A2S6QKN4-F1
#
_entry.id   AF-A0A2S6QKN4-F1
#
_cell.length_a   1.000
_cell.length_b   1.000
_cell.length_c   1.000
_cell.angle_alpha   90.00
_cell.angle_beta   90.00
_cell.angle_gamma   90.00
#
_symmetry.space_group_name_H-M   'P 1'
#
loop_
_entity.id
_entity.type
_entity.pdbx_description
1 polymer ?
#
loop_
_entity_poly.entity_id
_entity_poly.type
_entity_poly.pdbx_seq_one_letter_code
_entity_poly.pdbx_strand_id
1 'polypeptide(L)'
;MTGLRVDLFYRVIIALTVVISACGVPNVAALGQEAKNLPGPVSLVPKVKITKPQPSKGFSSQVKPEITIKSVRESKTSDRSPHPEVPQSSGQAVLVGQKEDKIGENFWKGISQESAVRLITSIPNRLRSSAANNLARRILLMNFHSDYNSEVSINLLSLRLEKLISMGAIQDASLILEQLTNDSVKEALIEKKVRVKLLTSNLSGACQIARESETGLVSEFGQKLTVFCQLLNMEYEGARRGLELLSEQNVAADEIFFELSNSIISGKPPALEVLNLPGNANALNLAMFRVVGAKVPNWFAKSESPSLLKAVATTPDASRETRLMATRRAAKWGAISPEEMANVYVELGITDDEIVEVLLEPENASAGLRLAVIYLASISDDMAISRAEGLQQMWHLAKEYNEWQLAVKLTSLKLKLIKPSSSLLWFASDAISANLAVGQFSQALEWFQEISTVVNSDPDADVIYTKMWPSLRLASGKETLPNMDGQRHKEGSSIKPDDNEETKTSGTRIKQKTNNQIKEQLAWNDQRFSKWVAVQEEEGSIGVKNIANMLALFDALGEPLAKELWVRTKTDDIEQITFPSLEVHFGLKRAAESSNLAETAFYTLSAIGEGDVFVLHPIAIHTIIESLERVGLYKTAGALALEISLNTNP
;
A
#
# COMPACT_ATOMS: atom_id res chain seq x y z
N MET A 1 27.67 16.21 -17.14
CA MET A 1 26.45 15.47 -16.72
C MET A 1 25.17 16.32 -16.69
N THR A 2 25.20 17.63 -16.93
CA THR A 2 23.99 18.48 -16.97
C THR A 2 23.25 18.46 -18.31
N GLY A 3 23.92 18.20 -19.44
CA GLY A 3 23.31 18.28 -20.77
C GLY A 3 22.23 17.23 -21.09
N LEU A 4 22.44 15.95 -20.73
CA LEU A 4 21.53 14.86 -21.11
C LEU A 4 20.11 15.01 -20.53
N ARG A 5 19.98 15.55 -19.31
CA ARG A 5 18.66 15.76 -18.68
C ARG A 5 17.82 16.82 -19.40
N VAL A 6 18.45 17.81 -20.01
CA VAL A 6 17.75 18.86 -20.78
C VAL A 6 17.19 18.28 -22.08
N ASP A 7 17.91 17.36 -22.72
CA ASP A 7 17.45 16.66 -23.93
C ASP A 7 16.28 15.71 -23.61
N LEU A 8 16.34 14.95 -22.50
CA LEU A 8 15.20 14.13 -22.04
C LEU A 8 13.96 14.99 -21.74
N PHE A 9 14.12 16.10 -21.00
CA PHE A 9 13.03 17.03 -20.68
C PHE A 9 12.41 17.63 -21.95
N TYR A 10 13.23 18.05 -22.92
CA TYR A 10 12.74 18.50 -24.22
C TYR A 10 12.03 17.38 -25.00
N ARG A 11 12.52 16.13 -24.96
CA ARG A 11 11.90 15.00 -25.67
C ARG A 11 10.57 14.58 -25.08
N VAL A 12 10.40 14.61 -23.75
CA VAL A 12 9.11 14.32 -23.09
C VAL A 12 8.10 15.43 -23.39
N ILE A 13 8.50 16.70 -23.35
CA ILE A 13 7.64 17.82 -23.76
C ILE A 13 7.33 17.79 -25.26
N ILE A 14 8.28 17.39 -26.12
CA ILE A 14 8.06 17.20 -27.56
C ILE A 14 7.14 16.01 -27.81
N ALA A 15 7.24 14.90 -27.07
CA ALA A 15 6.29 13.79 -27.16
C ALA A 15 4.86 14.26 -26.82
N LEU A 16 4.69 14.96 -25.69
CA LEU A 16 3.41 15.52 -25.25
C LEU A 16 2.83 16.56 -26.23
N THR A 17 3.66 17.30 -26.97
CA THR A 17 3.19 18.35 -27.91
C THR A 17 3.08 17.89 -29.38
N VAL A 18 3.84 16.88 -29.82
CA VAL A 18 3.74 16.32 -31.18
C VAL A 18 2.44 15.56 -31.38
N VAL A 19 1.90 14.91 -30.33
CA VAL A 19 0.55 14.31 -30.32
C VAL A 19 -0.54 15.34 -30.70
N ILE A 20 -0.32 16.63 -30.43
CA ILE A 20 -1.28 17.71 -30.71
C ILE A 20 -1.24 18.16 -32.19
N SER A 21 -0.11 17.97 -32.88
CA SER A 21 0.13 18.59 -34.20
C SER A 21 -0.20 17.70 -35.42
N ALA A 22 -0.73 16.49 -35.20
CA ALA A 22 -0.91 15.46 -36.24
C ALA A 22 -2.31 15.44 -36.90
N CYS A 23 -3.01 16.58 -36.97
CA CYS A 23 -4.30 16.71 -37.67
C CYS A 23 -4.37 18.00 -38.50
N GLY A 24 -4.37 17.88 -39.82
CA GLY A 24 -4.40 19.01 -40.76
C GLY A 24 -5.44 18.86 -41.87
N VAL A 25 -6.25 19.90 -42.06
CA VAL A 25 -7.15 20.17 -43.21
C VAL A 25 -7.23 21.70 -43.39
N PRO A 26 -7.55 22.25 -44.59
CA PRO A 26 -6.71 23.30 -45.16
C PRO A 26 -7.36 24.70 -45.32
N ASN A 27 -6.51 25.67 -45.65
CA ASN A 27 -6.76 27.02 -46.17
C ASN A 27 -8.22 27.43 -46.50
N VAL A 28 -8.68 28.50 -45.83
CA VAL A 28 -9.35 29.64 -46.50
C VAL A 28 -8.79 30.93 -45.89
N ALA A 29 -8.56 31.96 -46.70
CA ALA A 29 -8.04 33.25 -46.25
C ALA A 29 -9.15 34.31 -46.13
N ALA A 30 -9.13 35.08 -45.04
CA ALA A 30 -9.86 36.34 -44.88
C ALA A 30 -9.04 37.28 -43.97
N LEU A 31 -9.01 38.58 -44.30
CA LEU A 31 -8.31 39.60 -43.51
C LEU A 31 -9.19 40.05 -42.33
N GLY A 32 -8.58 40.21 -41.16
CA GLY A 32 -9.31 40.47 -39.91
C GLY A 32 -9.49 41.94 -39.55
N GLN A 33 -10.09 42.17 -38.38
CA GLN A 33 -9.88 43.38 -37.57
C GLN A 33 -10.10 43.09 -36.07
N GLU A 34 -9.29 43.74 -35.23
CA GLU A 34 -9.57 44.17 -33.85
C GLU A 34 -9.98 43.14 -32.77
N ALA A 35 -9.03 42.25 -32.46
CA ALA A 35 -8.45 42.13 -31.11
C ALA A 35 -9.34 42.46 -29.86
N LYS A 36 -10.30 41.59 -29.54
CA LYS A 36 -10.89 41.45 -28.19
C LYS A 36 -11.40 40.01 -27.98
N ASN A 37 -10.51 39.10 -27.60
CA ASN A 37 -10.76 37.83 -26.90
C ASN A 37 -9.45 37.02 -26.85
N LEU A 38 -9.05 36.52 -25.68
CA LEU A 38 -8.12 35.39 -25.57
C LEU A 38 -8.96 34.12 -25.32
N PRO A 39 -8.74 33.01 -26.03
CA PRO A 39 -9.35 31.73 -25.68
C PRO A 39 -8.71 31.15 -24.42
N GLY A 40 -9.49 30.43 -23.62
CA GLY A 40 -8.96 29.56 -22.56
C GLY A 40 -8.23 28.33 -23.13
N PRO A 41 -7.62 27.49 -22.26
CA PRO A 41 -6.91 26.28 -22.69
C PRO A 41 -7.84 25.30 -23.42
N VAL A 42 -7.30 24.65 -24.46
CA VAL A 42 -8.05 23.77 -25.36
C VAL A 42 -7.96 22.31 -24.88
N SER A 43 -9.09 21.61 -24.84
CA SER A 43 -9.16 20.19 -24.45
C SER A 43 -8.62 19.25 -25.53
N LEU A 44 -7.94 18.18 -25.13
CA LEU A 44 -7.04 17.38 -25.97
C LEU A 44 -7.61 16.00 -26.42
N VAL A 45 -8.93 15.84 -26.57
CA VAL A 45 -9.56 14.52 -26.84
C VAL A 45 -10.21 14.42 -28.24
N PRO A 46 -9.51 13.87 -29.25
CA PRO A 46 -10.09 13.55 -30.57
C PRO A 46 -10.70 12.15 -30.63
N LYS A 47 -11.74 11.96 -31.45
CA LYS A 47 -12.37 10.63 -31.69
C LYS A 47 -11.70 9.92 -32.88
N VAL A 48 -11.15 8.73 -32.64
CA VAL A 48 -10.24 8.02 -33.56
C VAL A 48 -10.96 7.15 -34.62
N LYS A 49 -10.38 7.06 -35.82
CA LYS A 49 -10.52 5.92 -36.75
C LYS A 49 -9.17 5.59 -37.42
N ILE A 50 -8.98 4.31 -37.78
CA ILE A 50 -7.67 3.65 -37.99
C ILE A 50 -7.40 3.36 -39.49
N THR A 51 -6.14 3.44 -39.96
CA THR A 51 -5.51 2.56 -40.99
C THR A 51 -3.96 2.71 -40.98
N LYS A 52 -3.23 1.70 -41.49
CA LYS A 52 -1.75 1.48 -41.43
C LYS A 52 -1.07 1.65 -42.84
N PRO A 53 0.25 1.40 -43.07
CA PRO A 53 1.46 2.01 -42.48
C PRO A 53 2.65 2.26 -43.48
N GLN A 54 3.82 2.72 -42.97
CA GLN A 54 5.22 2.48 -43.46
C GLN A 54 5.70 3.13 -44.80
N PRO A 55 7.04 3.19 -45.08
CA PRO A 55 8.27 3.22 -44.24
C PRO A 55 9.22 4.40 -44.70
N SER A 56 10.57 4.51 -44.61
CA SER A 56 11.73 3.72 -44.10
C SER A 56 13.00 4.60 -43.91
N LYS A 57 13.96 4.19 -43.05
CA LYS A 57 15.43 4.54 -43.00
C LYS A 57 15.83 5.97 -42.52
N GLY A 58 16.99 6.17 -41.85
CA GLY A 58 17.96 5.21 -41.29
C GLY A 58 19.38 5.79 -41.01
N PHE A 59 20.22 5.03 -40.28
CA PHE A 59 21.65 5.28 -39.90
C PHE A 59 21.88 6.36 -38.79
N SER A 60 22.66 6.17 -37.71
CA SER A 60 24.01 5.58 -37.45
C SER A 60 25.14 6.64 -37.60
N SER A 61 26.14 6.81 -36.72
CA SER A 61 26.64 5.98 -35.60
C SER A 61 27.49 6.74 -34.54
N GLN A 62 27.65 6.11 -33.35
CA GLN A 62 28.84 6.04 -32.46
C GLN A 62 29.68 7.28 -32.06
N VAL A 63 30.04 7.37 -30.75
CA VAL A 63 31.42 7.25 -30.21
C VAL A 63 31.42 7.25 -28.66
N LYS A 64 32.43 6.64 -28.01
CA LYS A 64 32.60 6.46 -26.55
C LYS A 64 33.92 7.09 -26.08
N PRO A 65 33.98 7.77 -24.92
CA PRO A 65 34.66 7.23 -23.72
C PRO A 65 33.88 7.55 -22.41
N GLU A 66 33.85 6.78 -21.32
CA GLU A 66 34.90 6.04 -20.56
C GLU A 66 35.79 6.92 -19.65
N ILE A 67 35.66 6.76 -18.32
CA ILE A 67 36.74 6.68 -17.31
C ILE A 67 36.19 6.52 -15.86
N THR A 68 36.64 5.43 -15.22
CA THR A 68 36.93 5.17 -13.79
C THR A 68 36.19 5.88 -12.63
N ILE A 69 35.59 5.06 -11.74
CA ILE A 69 35.13 5.40 -10.38
C ILE A 69 36.22 5.02 -9.35
N LYS A 70 36.29 5.70 -8.20
CA LYS A 70 37.03 5.25 -6.99
C LYS A 70 36.10 5.12 -5.79
N SER A 71 36.29 4.06 -5.00
CA SER A 71 35.55 3.77 -3.77
C SER A 71 36.28 4.28 -2.51
N VAL A 72 35.54 4.43 -1.41
CA VAL A 72 36.06 4.66 -0.05
C VAL A 72 35.37 3.66 0.91
N ARG A 73 36.08 3.25 1.96
CA ARG A 73 35.70 2.18 2.90
C ARG A 73 34.64 2.57 3.93
N GLU A 74 33.91 1.56 4.37
CA GLU A 74 33.16 1.52 5.63
C GLU A 74 34.09 1.50 6.86
N SER A 75 33.54 1.83 8.03
CA SER A 75 34.08 1.43 9.34
C SER A 75 32.95 1.02 10.27
N LYS A 76 33.20 0.03 11.15
CA LYS A 76 32.23 -0.52 12.09
C LYS A 76 32.52 -0.06 13.52
N THR A 77 31.47 0.17 14.30
CA THR A 77 31.45 0.07 15.77
C THR A 77 30.16 -0.65 16.20
N SER A 78 30.05 -1.01 17.49
CA SER A 78 29.13 -2.05 17.97
C SER A 78 28.46 -1.67 19.30
N ASP A 79 27.37 -2.40 19.58
CA ASP A 79 26.84 -2.84 20.89
C ASP A 79 25.53 -2.22 21.41
N ARG A 80 24.81 -3.06 22.17
CA ARG A 80 23.54 -2.90 22.92
C ARG A 80 22.23 -2.86 22.13
N SER A 81 21.50 -3.97 22.23
CA SER A 81 20.07 -4.10 21.87
C SER A 81 19.15 -3.42 22.89
N PRO A 82 18.19 -2.58 22.46
CA PRO A 82 17.03 -2.19 23.26
C PRO A 82 15.92 -3.28 23.22
N HIS A 83 14.81 -3.05 23.93
CA HIS A 83 13.55 -3.73 23.65
C HIS A 83 13.10 -3.46 22.21
N PRO A 84 12.27 -4.34 21.59
CA PRO A 84 11.72 -4.09 20.27
C PRO A 84 10.69 -2.94 20.31
N GLU A 85 11.17 -1.71 20.15
CA GLU A 85 10.33 -0.62 19.63
C GLU A 85 9.76 -1.09 18.28
N VAL A 86 8.44 -1.00 18.12
CA VAL A 86 7.75 -1.43 16.91
C VAL A 86 8.33 -0.67 15.72
N PRO A 87 8.92 -1.34 14.70
CA PRO A 87 9.47 -0.64 13.55
C PRO A 87 8.39 0.23 12.90
N GLN A 88 8.67 1.53 12.74
CA GLN A 88 7.78 2.46 12.05
C GLN A 88 7.79 2.16 10.54
N SER A 89 7.10 1.09 10.15
CA SER A 89 6.98 0.70 8.75
C SER A 89 6.24 1.77 7.96
N SER A 90 6.78 2.08 6.79
CA SER A 90 6.44 3.17 5.88
C SER A 90 4.96 3.54 5.77
N GLY A 91 4.69 4.86 5.76
CA GLY A 91 3.46 5.41 5.17
C GLY A 91 2.15 5.07 5.90
N GLN A 92 2.12 5.18 7.24
CA GLN A 92 0.84 5.22 7.97
C GLN A 92 0.13 6.56 7.74
N ALA A 93 -1.19 6.52 7.57
CA ALA A 93 -2.00 7.73 7.61
C ALA A 93 -2.12 8.24 9.06
N VAL A 94 -1.25 9.18 9.45
CA VAL A 94 -1.28 9.80 10.78
C VAL A 94 -2.32 10.91 10.80
N LEU A 95 -3.54 10.59 11.24
CA LEU A 95 -4.56 11.58 11.54
C LEU A 95 -4.14 12.43 12.75
N VAL A 96 -4.31 13.75 12.62
CA VAL A 96 -3.77 14.71 13.57
C VAL A 96 -4.67 14.81 14.79
N GLY A 97 -4.12 14.49 15.97
CA GLY A 97 -4.81 14.62 17.25
C GLY A 97 -5.77 13.51 17.63
N GLN A 98 -5.92 12.47 16.81
CA GLN A 98 -6.52 11.23 17.31
C GLN A 98 -5.63 10.65 18.41
N LYS A 99 -6.25 10.18 19.49
CA LYS A 99 -5.55 9.53 20.60
C LYS A 99 -4.95 8.20 20.10
N GLU A 100 -3.69 7.93 20.44
CA GLU A 100 -3.03 6.68 20.06
C GLU A 100 -3.81 5.45 20.56
N ASP A 101 -3.84 4.41 19.73
CA ASP A 101 -4.55 3.16 19.99
C ASP A 101 -4.01 2.46 21.24
N LYS A 102 -4.90 2.05 22.15
CA LYS A 102 -4.54 1.45 23.45
C LYS A 102 -4.07 -0.02 23.39
N ILE A 103 -3.31 -0.39 22.37
CA ILE A 103 -2.69 -1.73 22.24
C ILE A 103 -1.44 -1.78 23.13
N GLY A 104 -1.42 -2.69 24.09
CA GLY A 104 -0.31 -2.88 25.05
C GLY A 104 -0.44 -4.19 25.81
N GLU A 105 0.23 -4.32 26.95
CA GLU A 105 0.35 -5.58 27.73
C GLU A 105 -1.00 -6.25 28.06
N ASN A 106 -2.04 -5.45 28.29
CA ASN A 106 -3.39 -5.93 28.61
C ASN A 106 -4.24 -6.27 27.36
N PHE A 107 -3.67 -6.30 26.15
CA PHE A 107 -4.42 -6.55 24.90
C PHE A 107 -5.22 -7.87 24.96
N TRP A 108 -4.58 -8.97 25.38
CA TRP A 108 -5.20 -10.30 25.50
C TRP A 108 -6.05 -10.47 26.77
N LYS A 109 -6.44 -9.40 27.47
CA LYS A 109 -7.21 -9.50 28.72
C LYS A 109 -8.69 -9.75 28.43
N GLY A 110 -9.17 -10.93 28.81
CA GLY A 110 -10.59 -11.31 28.77
C GLY A 110 -11.02 -12.18 27.59
N ILE A 111 -10.15 -12.38 26.59
CA ILE A 111 -10.33 -13.36 25.52
C ILE A 111 -9.94 -14.76 26.01
N SER A 112 -10.74 -15.79 25.69
CA SER A 112 -10.38 -17.18 25.99
C SER A 112 -9.35 -17.73 24.99
N GLN A 113 -8.59 -18.75 25.39
CA GLN A 113 -7.65 -19.44 24.49
C GLN A 113 -8.34 -19.95 23.21
N GLU A 114 -9.55 -20.51 23.34
CA GLU A 114 -10.34 -21.02 22.22
C GLU A 114 -10.80 -19.90 21.29
N SER A 115 -11.31 -18.78 21.84
CA SER A 115 -11.61 -17.57 21.08
C SER A 115 -10.37 -17.05 20.36
N ALA A 116 -9.22 -16.99 21.03
CA ALA A 116 -7.97 -16.53 20.43
C ALA A 116 -7.52 -17.41 19.25
N VAL A 117 -7.57 -18.74 19.40
CA VAL A 117 -7.29 -19.68 18.28
C VAL A 117 -8.25 -19.44 17.12
N ARG A 118 -9.58 -19.46 17.37
CA ARG A 118 -10.62 -19.25 16.35
C ARG A 118 -10.40 -17.93 15.60
N LEU A 119 -10.24 -16.84 16.36
CA LEU A 119 -10.14 -15.49 15.83
C LEU A 119 -8.82 -15.20 15.10
N ILE A 120 -7.70 -15.81 15.51
CA ILE A 120 -6.45 -15.72 14.71
C ILE A 120 -6.60 -16.47 13.40
N THR A 121 -7.26 -17.65 13.39
CA THR A 121 -7.49 -18.39 12.14
C THR A 121 -8.41 -17.66 11.17
N SER A 122 -9.42 -16.93 11.66
CA SER A 122 -10.39 -16.19 10.84
C SER A 122 -9.89 -14.84 10.30
N ILE A 123 -8.66 -14.41 10.63
CA ILE A 123 -8.06 -13.21 10.00
C ILE A 123 -7.87 -13.47 8.49
N PRO A 124 -8.30 -12.56 7.61
CA PRO A 124 -8.01 -12.63 6.17
C PRO A 124 -6.50 -12.75 5.86
N ASN A 125 -6.09 -13.62 4.93
CA ASN A 125 -4.67 -13.70 4.53
C ASN A 125 -4.28 -12.52 3.61
N ARG A 126 -5.26 -11.94 2.92
CA ARG A 126 -5.12 -10.83 1.97
C ARG A 126 -5.92 -9.62 2.46
N LEU A 127 -5.27 -8.65 3.13
CA LEU A 127 -5.91 -7.42 3.61
C LEU A 127 -5.50 -6.23 2.73
N ARG A 128 -6.47 -5.68 1.96
CA ARG A 128 -6.25 -4.54 1.05
C ARG A 128 -6.25 -3.19 1.77
N SER A 129 -7.05 -3.03 2.82
CA SER A 129 -7.03 -1.85 3.68
C SER A 129 -5.69 -1.72 4.40
N SER A 130 -5.10 -0.53 4.40
CA SER A 130 -3.84 -0.29 5.12
C SER A 130 -4.08 -0.20 6.62
N ALA A 131 -5.21 0.40 7.04
CA ALA A 131 -5.64 0.43 8.43
C ALA A 131 -5.82 -1.00 8.98
N ALA A 132 -6.55 -1.87 8.25
CA ALA A 132 -6.76 -3.26 8.65
C ALA A 132 -5.46 -4.07 8.65
N ASN A 133 -4.62 -3.94 7.61
CA ASN A 133 -3.34 -4.67 7.52
C ASN A 133 -2.39 -4.25 8.65
N ASN A 134 -2.29 -2.95 8.95
CA ASN A 134 -1.50 -2.45 10.08
C ASN A 134 -2.07 -2.88 11.44
N LEU A 135 -3.40 -2.91 11.63
CA LEU A 135 -4.01 -3.45 12.85
C LEU A 135 -3.64 -4.93 13.02
N ALA A 136 -3.84 -5.74 11.98
CA ALA A 136 -3.53 -7.17 11.98
C ALA A 136 -2.07 -7.45 12.33
N ARG A 137 -1.11 -6.78 11.67
CA ARG A 137 0.32 -6.89 11.99
C ARG A 137 0.59 -6.55 13.47
N ARG A 138 0.07 -5.42 13.95
CA ARG A 138 0.27 -4.96 15.34
C ARG A 138 -0.28 -5.93 16.38
N ILE A 139 -1.48 -6.50 16.19
CA ILE A 139 -2.06 -7.43 17.16
C ILE A 139 -1.44 -8.83 17.10
N LEU A 140 -1.00 -9.28 15.93
CA LEU A 140 -0.27 -10.55 15.78
C LEU A 140 1.13 -10.51 16.43
N LEU A 141 1.76 -9.32 16.47
CA LEU A 141 2.99 -9.06 17.21
C LEU A 141 2.81 -9.03 18.75
N MET A 142 1.59 -8.91 19.28
CA MET A 142 1.37 -8.84 20.73
C MET A 142 1.60 -10.19 21.42
N ASN A 143 2.45 -10.21 22.45
CA ASN A 143 2.74 -11.41 23.23
C ASN A 143 1.52 -11.89 24.04
N PHE A 144 1.11 -13.13 23.77
CA PHE A 144 0.12 -13.85 24.55
C PHE A 144 0.77 -14.37 25.84
N HIS A 145 0.66 -13.59 26.92
CA HIS A 145 1.07 -14.01 28.25
C HIS A 145 -0.02 -14.89 28.86
N SER A 146 0.34 -16.10 29.30
CA SER A 146 -0.58 -17.09 29.87
C SER A 146 0.15 -17.86 30.96
N ASP A 147 -0.49 -17.99 32.12
CA ASP A 147 0.01 -18.79 33.25
C ASP A 147 -0.04 -20.32 32.97
N TYR A 148 -0.66 -20.73 31.86
CA TYR A 148 -0.85 -22.13 31.46
C TYR A 148 0.15 -22.58 30.39
N ASN A 149 0.93 -23.61 30.75
CA ASN A 149 1.65 -24.61 29.94
C ASN A 149 2.20 -24.23 28.55
N SER A 150 3.52 -24.45 28.39
CA SER A 150 4.33 -24.14 27.20
C SER A 150 3.75 -24.57 25.86
N GLU A 151 3.14 -25.76 25.77
CA GLU A 151 2.56 -26.30 24.53
C GLU A 151 1.46 -25.41 23.92
N VAL A 152 0.57 -24.85 24.76
CA VAL A 152 -0.51 -23.97 24.30
C VAL A 152 0.05 -22.69 23.71
N SER A 153 1.01 -22.07 24.42
CA SER A 153 1.67 -20.84 24.01
C SER A 153 2.48 -21.02 22.72
N ILE A 154 3.11 -22.20 22.53
CA ILE A 154 3.77 -22.59 21.28
C ILE A 154 2.78 -22.69 20.11
N ASN A 155 1.61 -23.30 20.33
CA ASN A 155 0.59 -23.44 19.27
C ASN A 155 0.03 -22.06 18.87
N LEU A 156 -0.29 -21.18 19.83
CA LEU A 156 -0.73 -19.79 19.57
C LEU A 156 0.38 -18.92 18.95
N LEU A 157 1.66 -19.16 19.28
CA LEU A 157 2.79 -18.54 18.60
C LEU A 157 2.88 -18.98 17.14
N SER A 158 2.76 -20.28 16.87
CA SER A 158 2.79 -20.83 15.50
C SER A 158 1.65 -20.28 14.63
N LEU A 159 0.43 -20.15 15.17
CA LEU A 159 -0.70 -19.53 14.45
C LEU A 159 -0.48 -18.04 14.13
N ARG A 160 0.11 -17.26 15.05
CA ARG A 160 0.44 -15.84 14.81
C ARG A 160 1.51 -15.69 13.74
N LEU A 161 2.55 -16.53 13.79
CA LEU A 161 3.62 -16.58 12.79
C LEU A 161 3.12 -17.02 11.42
N GLU A 162 2.26 -18.04 11.37
CA GLU A 162 1.61 -18.48 10.13
C GLU A 162 0.82 -17.34 9.48
N LYS A 163 0.02 -16.60 10.26
CA LYS A 163 -0.75 -15.46 9.73
C LYS A 163 0.15 -14.32 9.24
N LEU A 164 1.17 -13.92 10.00
CA LEU A 164 2.15 -12.91 9.59
C LEU A 164 2.87 -13.31 8.28
N ILE A 165 3.33 -14.56 8.17
CA ILE A 165 3.99 -15.05 6.96
C ILE A 165 3.00 -15.14 5.79
N SER A 166 1.78 -15.63 6.01
CA SER A 166 0.74 -15.68 4.97
C SER A 166 0.41 -14.28 4.42
N MET A 167 0.30 -13.27 5.29
CA MET A 167 0.12 -11.86 4.91
C MET A 167 1.34 -11.20 4.23
N GLY A 168 2.50 -11.87 4.18
CA GLY A 168 3.73 -11.29 3.63
C GLY A 168 4.50 -10.37 4.58
N ALA A 169 4.12 -10.31 5.86
CA ALA A 169 4.85 -9.62 6.93
C ALA A 169 6.09 -10.43 7.39
N ILE A 170 6.98 -10.74 6.43
CA ILE A 170 8.14 -11.62 6.62
C ILE A 170 9.14 -11.04 7.62
N GLN A 171 9.34 -9.72 7.59
CA GLN A 171 10.17 -8.99 8.54
C GLN A 171 9.66 -9.16 9.98
N ASP A 172 8.36 -8.91 10.22
CA ASP A 172 7.70 -9.09 11.53
C ASP A 172 7.85 -10.53 12.06
N ALA A 173 7.68 -11.52 11.17
CA ALA A 173 7.84 -12.93 11.53
C ALA A 173 9.31 -13.27 11.86
N SER A 174 10.29 -12.75 11.11
CA SER A 174 11.72 -13.01 11.38
C SER A 174 12.15 -12.45 12.74
N LEU A 175 11.67 -11.24 13.10
CA LEU A 175 11.96 -10.60 14.40
C LEU A 175 11.50 -11.43 15.60
N ILE A 176 10.36 -12.12 15.49
CA ILE A 176 9.89 -13.07 16.52
C ILE A 176 10.74 -14.36 16.48
N LEU A 177 10.95 -14.92 15.29
CA LEU A 177 11.58 -16.23 15.11
C LEU A 177 13.07 -16.27 15.49
N GLU A 178 13.76 -15.14 15.38
CA GLU A 178 15.18 -14.99 15.77
C GLU A 178 15.40 -14.90 17.28
N GLN A 179 14.34 -14.69 18.07
CA GLN A 179 14.38 -14.73 19.54
C GLN A 179 14.21 -16.14 20.13
N LEU A 180 13.88 -17.13 19.28
CA LEU A 180 13.67 -18.51 19.70
C LEU A 180 14.98 -19.30 19.55
N THR A 181 15.49 -19.93 20.61
CA THR A 181 16.52 -20.97 20.52
C THR A 181 16.01 -22.16 19.69
N ASN A 182 16.87 -23.07 19.20
CA ASN A 182 16.43 -24.22 18.39
C ASN A 182 16.08 -25.43 19.28
N ASP A 183 16.78 -25.57 20.40
CA ASP A 183 16.95 -26.76 21.25
C ASP A 183 15.69 -27.24 22.01
N SER A 184 14.52 -26.66 21.73
CA SER A 184 13.22 -27.07 22.32
C SER A 184 12.01 -26.81 21.40
N VAL A 185 12.26 -26.61 20.10
CA VAL A 185 11.25 -26.11 19.16
C VAL A 185 10.57 -27.25 18.41
N LYS A 186 9.23 -27.33 18.51
CA LYS A 186 8.42 -28.27 17.70
C LYS A 186 8.61 -28.02 16.20
N GLU A 187 8.57 -29.08 15.39
CA GLU A 187 8.63 -29.03 13.91
C GLU A 187 7.74 -27.94 13.30
N ALA A 188 6.52 -27.76 13.81
CA ALA A 188 5.58 -26.72 13.35
C ALA A 188 6.09 -25.27 13.47
N LEU A 189 7.07 -24.98 14.35
CA LEU A 189 7.74 -23.67 14.42
C LEU A 189 9.04 -23.66 13.59
N ILE A 190 9.73 -24.80 13.49
CA ILE A 190 10.90 -24.98 12.60
C ILE A 190 10.49 -24.73 11.14
N GLU A 191 9.34 -25.25 10.72
CA GLU A 191 8.74 -25.01 9.41
C GLU A 191 8.61 -23.50 9.11
N LYS A 192 8.14 -22.69 10.09
CA LYS A 192 8.02 -21.23 9.92
C LYS A 192 9.39 -20.54 9.83
N LYS A 193 10.37 -20.96 10.64
CA LYS A 193 11.77 -20.51 10.54
C LYS A 193 12.36 -20.76 9.14
N VAL A 194 12.29 -22.02 8.69
CA VAL A 194 12.79 -22.46 7.37
C VAL A 194 12.09 -21.67 6.26
N ARG A 195 10.76 -21.59 6.30
CA ARG A 195 9.97 -20.93 5.24
C ARG A 195 10.29 -19.44 5.12
N VAL A 196 10.54 -18.73 6.23
CA VAL A 196 11.05 -17.35 6.22
C VAL A 196 12.44 -17.26 5.58
N LYS A 197 13.37 -18.19 5.89
CA LYS A 197 14.70 -18.21 5.25
C LYS A 197 14.63 -18.54 3.75
N LEU A 198 13.77 -19.46 3.31
CA LEU A 198 13.52 -19.75 1.89
C LEU A 198 12.93 -18.53 1.14
N LEU A 199 11.90 -17.88 1.70
CA LEU A 199 11.28 -16.67 1.13
C LEU A 199 12.23 -15.47 1.05
N THR A 200 13.29 -15.45 1.85
CA THR A 200 14.36 -14.44 1.83
C THR A 200 15.61 -14.90 1.05
N SER A 201 15.50 -15.98 0.25
CA SER A 201 16.60 -16.58 -0.54
C SER A 201 17.81 -17.06 0.28
N ASN A 202 17.67 -17.19 1.60
CA ASN A 202 18.71 -17.67 2.52
C ASN A 202 18.69 -19.20 2.62
N LEU A 203 19.13 -19.85 1.54
CA LEU A 203 19.05 -21.32 1.39
C LEU A 203 19.95 -22.06 2.39
N SER A 204 21.15 -21.52 2.67
CA SER A 204 22.07 -22.09 3.66
C SER A 204 21.52 -22.00 5.08
N GLY A 205 20.92 -20.87 5.47
CA GLY A 205 20.25 -20.72 6.76
C GLY A 205 19.04 -21.64 6.91
N ALA A 206 18.25 -21.84 5.85
CA ALA A 206 17.15 -22.80 5.83
C ALA A 206 17.64 -24.24 6.11
N CYS A 207 18.73 -24.66 5.47
CA CYS A 207 19.28 -26.00 5.64
C CYS A 207 20.13 -26.19 6.90
N GLN A 208 20.70 -25.11 7.47
CA GLN A 208 21.28 -25.14 8.81
C GLN A 208 20.20 -25.48 9.85
N ILE A 209 19.09 -24.74 9.83
CA ILE A 209 17.95 -24.95 10.75
C ILE A 209 17.36 -26.36 10.60
N ALA A 210 17.31 -26.90 9.37
CA ALA A 210 16.89 -28.28 9.13
C ALA A 210 17.83 -29.33 9.75
N ARG A 211 19.16 -29.08 9.70
CA ARG A 211 20.19 -29.98 10.24
C ARG A 211 20.28 -29.94 11.77
N GLU A 212 19.95 -28.81 12.38
CA GLU A 212 19.92 -28.62 13.85
C GLU A 212 18.64 -29.15 14.52
N SER A 213 17.70 -29.72 13.76
CA SER A 213 16.41 -30.21 14.24
C SER A 213 16.50 -31.60 14.90
N GLU A 214 16.83 -31.66 16.20
CA GLU A 214 17.01 -32.92 16.96
C GLU A 214 15.83 -33.90 16.88
N THR A 215 14.59 -33.41 16.77
CA THR A 215 13.38 -34.26 16.70
C THR A 215 13.22 -35.00 15.38
N GLY A 216 14.07 -34.73 14.38
CA GLY A 216 13.78 -35.01 12.99
C GLY A 216 12.66 -34.11 12.44
N LEU A 217 12.37 -34.27 11.15
CA LEU A 217 11.33 -33.55 10.42
C LEU A 217 10.47 -34.57 9.67
N VAL A 218 9.30 -34.91 10.21
CA VAL A 218 8.49 -36.06 9.74
C VAL A 218 7.36 -35.66 8.80
N SER A 219 6.99 -34.37 8.76
CA SER A 219 5.98 -33.86 7.84
C SER A 219 6.41 -33.97 6.37
N GLU A 220 5.46 -33.91 5.43
CA GLU A 220 5.75 -33.87 3.99
C GLU A 220 6.72 -32.73 3.64
N PHE A 221 6.51 -31.55 4.22
CA PHE A 221 7.43 -30.41 4.10
C PHE A 221 8.82 -30.73 4.67
N GLY A 222 8.86 -31.37 5.85
CA GLY A 222 10.09 -31.81 6.50
C GLY A 222 10.91 -32.77 5.63
N GLN A 223 10.28 -33.80 5.09
CA GLN A 223 10.90 -34.76 4.18
C GLN A 223 11.38 -34.11 2.87
N LYS A 224 10.55 -33.27 2.24
CA LYS A 224 10.93 -32.49 1.04
C LYS A 224 12.10 -31.54 1.32
N LEU A 225 12.13 -30.91 2.49
CA LEU A 225 13.24 -30.05 2.93
C LEU A 225 14.52 -30.86 3.15
N THR A 226 14.44 -32.04 3.77
CA THR A 226 15.60 -32.93 3.94
C THR A 226 16.20 -33.32 2.59
N VAL A 227 15.37 -33.71 1.62
CA VAL A 227 15.80 -33.98 0.23
C VAL A 227 16.45 -32.73 -0.38
N PHE A 228 15.82 -31.55 -0.31
CA PHE A 228 16.38 -30.30 -0.83
C PHE A 228 17.75 -29.95 -0.22
N CYS A 229 17.92 -30.15 1.09
CA CYS A 229 19.17 -29.89 1.78
C CYS A 229 20.26 -30.93 1.49
N GLN A 230 19.87 -32.17 1.19
CA GLN A 230 20.79 -33.19 0.65
C GLN A 230 21.24 -32.82 -0.76
N LEU A 231 20.32 -32.39 -1.63
CA LEU A 231 20.63 -31.91 -2.99
C LEU A 231 21.62 -30.73 -2.96
N LEU A 232 21.41 -29.75 -2.07
CA LEU A 232 22.32 -28.62 -1.88
C LEU A 232 23.73 -29.02 -1.37
N ASN A 233 23.82 -30.09 -0.58
CA ASN A 233 25.11 -30.64 -0.11
C ASN A 233 25.73 -31.65 -1.10
N MET A 234 25.11 -31.89 -2.27
CA MET A 234 25.47 -32.93 -3.25
C MET A 234 25.36 -34.39 -2.75
N GLU A 235 24.54 -34.62 -1.71
CA GLU A 235 24.26 -35.92 -1.10
C GLU A 235 23.23 -36.73 -1.91
N TYR A 236 23.48 -36.92 -3.22
CA TYR A 236 22.47 -37.42 -4.17
C TYR A 236 21.87 -38.80 -3.83
N GLU A 237 22.66 -39.72 -3.24
CA GLU A 237 22.16 -41.04 -2.79
C GLU A 237 21.36 -40.97 -1.48
N GLY A 238 21.40 -39.85 -0.76
CA GLY A 238 20.40 -39.51 0.27
C GLY A 238 19.12 -39.04 -0.39
N ALA A 239 19.24 -38.04 -1.28
CA ALA A 239 18.12 -37.40 -1.95
C ALA A 239 17.26 -38.39 -2.76
N ARG A 240 17.87 -39.32 -3.52
CA ARG A 240 17.14 -40.36 -4.28
C ARG A 240 16.25 -41.22 -3.38
N ARG A 241 16.77 -41.73 -2.27
CA ARG A 241 16.00 -42.54 -1.31
C ARG A 241 14.89 -41.74 -0.63
N GLY A 242 15.09 -40.44 -0.41
CA GLY A 242 14.03 -39.55 0.06
C GLY A 242 12.94 -39.32 -0.99
N LEU A 243 13.29 -39.19 -2.27
CA LEU A 243 12.33 -39.08 -3.38
C LEU A 243 11.56 -40.39 -3.60
N GLU A 244 12.24 -41.54 -3.56
CA GLU A 244 11.63 -42.87 -3.59
C GLU A 244 10.58 -43.00 -2.47
N LEU A 245 10.96 -42.74 -1.22
CA LEU A 245 10.07 -42.77 -0.06
C LEU A 245 8.89 -41.77 -0.14
N LEU A 246 9.11 -40.57 -0.70
CA LEU A 246 8.03 -39.60 -0.96
C LEU A 246 7.07 -40.10 -2.06
N SER A 247 7.59 -40.78 -3.10
CA SER A 247 6.76 -41.37 -4.15
C SER A 247 5.93 -42.55 -3.65
N GLU A 248 6.49 -43.41 -2.77
CA GLU A 248 5.79 -44.53 -2.16
C GLU A 248 4.65 -44.10 -1.23
N GLN A 249 4.81 -42.96 -0.54
CA GLN A 249 3.75 -42.29 0.23
C GLN A 249 2.64 -41.69 -0.65
N ASN A 250 2.72 -41.83 -1.97
CA ASN A 250 1.81 -41.25 -2.95
C ASN A 250 1.71 -39.71 -2.86
N VAL A 251 2.85 -39.03 -2.58
CA VAL A 251 2.98 -37.55 -2.61
C VAL A 251 3.06 -37.04 -4.07
N ALA A 252 2.25 -37.62 -4.96
CA ALA A 252 2.22 -37.36 -6.40
C ALA A 252 1.59 -36.00 -6.79
N ALA A 253 1.38 -35.11 -5.81
CA ALA A 253 0.72 -33.81 -5.98
C ALA A 253 1.68 -32.64 -6.30
N ASP A 254 3.00 -32.89 -6.36
CA ASP A 254 4.02 -31.84 -6.51
C ASP A 254 5.06 -32.23 -7.56
N GLU A 255 4.59 -32.43 -8.80
CA GLU A 255 5.41 -32.83 -9.96
C GLU A 255 6.64 -31.92 -10.14
N ILE A 256 6.51 -30.63 -9.83
CA ILE A 256 7.58 -29.62 -9.91
C ILE A 256 8.71 -29.92 -8.91
N PHE A 257 8.38 -30.33 -7.69
CA PHE A 257 9.39 -30.72 -6.69
C PHE A 257 10.20 -31.93 -7.18
N PHE A 258 9.53 -32.93 -7.77
CA PHE A 258 10.20 -34.11 -8.33
C PHE A 258 11.04 -33.78 -9.57
N GLU A 259 10.51 -32.98 -10.50
CA GLU A 259 11.21 -32.58 -11.73
C GLU A 259 12.46 -31.74 -11.42
N LEU A 260 12.34 -30.73 -10.55
CA LEU A 260 13.50 -29.93 -10.14
C LEU A 260 14.52 -30.76 -9.35
N SER A 261 14.08 -31.72 -8.52
CA SER A 261 14.99 -32.66 -7.84
C SER A 261 15.75 -33.55 -8.82
N ASN A 262 15.05 -34.13 -9.80
CA ASN A 262 15.64 -35.00 -10.84
C ASN A 262 16.58 -34.22 -11.77
N SER A 263 16.26 -32.96 -12.07
CA SER A 263 17.13 -32.02 -12.78
C SER A 263 18.46 -31.81 -12.03
N ILE A 264 18.41 -31.54 -10.71
CA ILE A 264 19.62 -31.39 -9.88
C ILE A 264 20.44 -32.69 -9.86
N ILE A 265 19.81 -33.85 -9.61
CA ILE A 265 20.47 -35.16 -9.53
C ILE A 265 21.14 -35.57 -10.85
N SER A 266 20.54 -35.20 -11.99
CA SER A 266 21.02 -35.62 -13.31
C SER A 266 21.92 -34.60 -14.01
N GLY A 267 22.00 -33.36 -13.49
CA GLY A 267 22.71 -32.24 -14.13
C GLY A 267 22.08 -31.79 -15.45
N LYS A 268 20.85 -32.21 -15.76
CA LYS A 268 20.11 -31.87 -16.98
C LYS A 268 19.15 -30.71 -16.72
N PRO A 269 18.88 -29.84 -17.72
CA PRO A 269 17.82 -28.85 -17.60
C PRO A 269 16.46 -29.54 -17.40
N PRO A 270 15.55 -28.96 -16.60
CA PRO A 270 14.24 -29.53 -16.32
C PRO A 270 13.31 -29.46 -17.53
N ALA A 271 12.38 -30.41 -17.63
CA ALA A 271 11.37 -30.50 -18.68
C ALA A 271 10.46 -29.26 -18.69
N LEU A 272 10.52 -28.48 -19.78
CA LEU A 272 9.74 -27.24 -19.92
C LEU A 272 8.23 -27.53 -19.95
N GLU A 273 7.84 -28.70 -20.44
CA GLU A 273 6.47 -29.20 -20.46
C GLU A 273 5.87 -29.25 -19.04
N VAL A 274 6.65 -29.69 -18.05
CA VAL A 274 6.22 -29.74 -16.63
C VAL A 274 6.23 -28.33 -16.03
N LEU A 275 7.30 -27.56 -16.23
CA LEU A 275 7.43 -26.23 -15.61
C LEU A 275 6.43 -25.20 -16.11
N ASN A 276 5.95 -25.34 -17.35
CA ASN A 276 4.94 -24.44 -17.93
C ASN A 276 3.53 -24.70 -17.37
N LEU A 277 3.26 -25.87 -16.78
CA LEU A 277 1.97 -26.17 -16.15
C LEU A 277 1.88 -25.54 -14.74
N PRO A 278 0.74 -24.95 -14.35
CA PRO A 278 0.55 -24.46 -12.99
C PRO A 278 0.50 -25.61 -11.98
N GLY A 279 1.49 -25.65 -11.08
CA GLY A 279 1.54 -26.61 -9.98
C GLY A 279 1.64 -25.92 -8.61
N ASN A 280 2.29 -26.57 -7.65
CA ASN A 280 2.41 -26.07 -6.27
C ASN A 280 3.34 -24.85 -6.18
N ALA A 281 2.77 -23.64 -6.23
CA ALA A 281 3.47 -22.38 -5.99
C ALA A 281 3.85 -22.25 -4.50
N ASN A 282 5.05 -22.67 -4.14
CA ASN A 282 5.56 -22.58 -2.75
C ASN A 282 7.02 -22.10 -2.68
N ALA A 283 7.49 -21.77 -1.47
CA ALA A 283 8.81 -21.20 -1.22
C ALA A 283 9.98 -22.19 -1.47
N LEU A 284 9.74 -23.50 -1.34
CA LEU A 284 10.74 -24.54 -1.59
C LEU A 284 10.95 -24.74 -3.09
N ASN A 285 9.86 -24.85 -3.86
CA ASN A 285 9.92 -24.90 -5.32
C ASN A 285 10.57 -23.63 -5.90
N LEU A 286 10.25 -22.44 -5.38
CA LEU A 286 10.91 -21.19 -5.75
C LEU A 286 12.43 -21.22 -5.49
N ALA A 287 12.86 -21.75 -4.35
CA ALA A 287 14.27 -21.96 -4.03
C ALA A 287 14.93 -22.98 -4.96
N MET A 288 14.22 -24.02 -5.41
CA MET A 288 14.75 -25.04 -6.32
C MET A 288 14.94 -24.52 -7.75
N PHE A 289 14.06 -23.65 -8.26
CA PHE A 289 14.30 -22.94 -9.53
C PHE A 289 15.67 -22.23 -9.53
N ARG A 290 15.98 -21.54 -8.42
CA ARG A 290 17.25 -20.85 -8.18
C ARG A 290 18.46 -21.78 -8.11
N VAL A 291 18.32 -22.97 -7.50
CA VAL A 291 19.39 -23.99 -7.45
C VAL A 291 19.68 -24.60 -8.83
N VAL A 292 18.63 -24.81 -9.64
CA VAL A 292 18.73 -25.31 -11.02
C VAL A 292 19.21 -24.23 -12.01
N GLY A 293 19.08 -22.94 -11.66
CA GLY A 293 19.27 -21.83 -12.60
C GLY A 293 18.15 -21.73 -13.65
N ALA A 294 16.99 -22.33 -13.38
CA ALA A 294 15.82 -22.30 -14.26
C ALA A 294 14.98 -21.04 -14.01
N LYS A 295 14.41 -20.48 -15.09
CA LYS A 295 13.54 -19.29 -15.00
C LYS A 295 12.25 -19.62 -14.24
N VAL A 296 11.87 -18.77 -13.30
CA VAL A 296 10.61 -18.88 -12.55
C VAL A 296 9.42 -18.63 -13.49
N PRO A 297 8.50 -19.59 -13.66
CA PRO A 297 7.37 -19.48 -14.58
C PRO A 297 6.41 -18.33 -14.24
N ASN A 298 5.84 -17.68 -15.26
CA ASN A 298 4.93 -16.53 -15.08
C ASN A 298 3.69 -16.84 -14.20
N TRP A 299 3.32 -18.11 -14.02
CA TRP A 299 2.20 -18.50 -13.15
C TRP A 299 2.53 -18.41 -11.64
N PHE A 300 3.80 -18.37 -11.22
CA PHE A 300 4.16 -18.07 -9.83
C PHE A 300 3.66 -16.69 -9.39
N ALA A 301 3.71 -15.70 -10.28
CA ALA A 301 3.17 -14.36 -10.04
C ALA A 301 1.63 -14.30 -10.02
N LYS A 302 0.94 -15.43 -10.29
CA LYS A 302 -0.51 -15.61 -10.09
C LYS A 302 -0.86 -16.28 -8.75
N SER A 303 0.14 -16.62 -7.92
CA SER A 303 -0.11 -17.17 -6.57
C SER A 303 -0.95 -16.23 -5.72
N GLU A 304 -1.78 -16.79 -4.83
CA GLU A 304 -2.58 -16.03 -3.85
C GLU A 304 -1.89 -15.94 -2.46
N SER A 305 -0.59 -16.23 -2.40
CA SER A 305 0.27 -16.00 -1.24
C SER A 305 1.03 -14.66 -1.38
N PRO A 306 0.65 -13.60 -0.62
CA PRO A 306 1.40 -12.33 -0.58
C PRO A 306 2.89 -12.48 -0.31
N SER A 307 3.29 -13.44 0.55
CA SER A 307 4.70 -13.72 0.82
C SER A 307 5.45 -14.34 -0.36
N LEU A 308 4.84 -15.29 -1.07
CA LEU A 308 5.47 -15.84 -2.27
C LEU A 308 5.55 -14.79 -3.38
N LEU A 309 4.50 -13.98 -3.56
CA LEU A 309 4.52 -12.85 -4.49
C LEU A 309 5.65 -11.86 -4.16
N LYS A 310 5.91 -11.58 -2.88
CA LYS A 310 7.07 -10.78 -2.46
C LYS A 310 8.39 -11.40 -2.92
N ALA A 311 8.61 -12.69 -2.66
CA ALA A 311 9.83 -13.38 -3.05
C ALA A 311 10.02 -13.45 -4.59
N VAL A 312 8.93 -13.61 -5.34
CA VAL A 312 8.92 -13.63 -6.82
C VAL A 312 9.17 -12.24 -7.42
N ALA A 313 8.77 -11.16 -6.74
CA ALA A 313 9.09 -9.79 -7.15
C ALA A 313 10.58 -9.46 -7.02
N THR A 314 11.25 -9.99 -5.98
CA THR A 314 12.65 -9.68 -5.66
C THR A 314 13.67 -10.68 -6.21
N THR A 315 13.26 -11.82 -6.78
CA THR A 315 14.21 -12.78 -7.35
C THR A 315 14.70 -12.37 -8.76
N PRO A 316 16.01 -12.42 -9.04
CA PRO A 316 16.53 -12.24 -10.40
C PRO A 316 16.21 -13.42 -11.33
N ASP A 317 15.77 -14.56 -10.78
CA ASP A 317 15.48 -15.78 -11.53
C ASP A 317 14.11 -15.70 -12.25
N ALA A 318 13.32 -14.65 -11.98
CA ALA A 318 12.02 -14.37 -12.60
C ALA A 318 12.14 -13.38 -13.77
N SER A 319 11.28 -13.53 -14.79
CA SER A 319 11.23 -12.59 -15.92
C SER A 319 10.81 -11.18 -15.47
N ARG A 320 11.18 -10.14 -16.24
CA ARG A 320 10.79 -8.74 -15.98
C ARG A 320 9.27 -8.58 -15.83
N GLU A 321 8.49 -9.30 -16.63
CA GLU A 321 7.02 -9.35 -16.58
C GLU A 321 6.53 -10.06 -15.31
N THR A 322 7.11 -11.21 -14.97
CA THR A 322 6.80 -11.98 -13.75
C THR A 322 7.07 -11.13 -12.49
N ARG A 323 8.21 -10.43 -12.44
CA ARG A 323 8.55 -9.49 -11.38
C ARG A 323 7.52 -8.36 -11.29
N LEU A 324 7.18 -7.69 -12.40
CA LEU A 324 6.16 -6.63 -12.43
C LEU A 324 4.79 -7.09 -11.89
N MET A 325 4.30 -8.25 -12.36
CA MET A 325 3.00 -8.79 -11.93
C MET A 325 3.01 -9.19 -10.45
N ALA A 326 4.09 -9.84 -9.99
CA ALA A 326 4.25 -10.22 -8.59
C ALA A 326 4.34 -8.99 -7.67
N THR A 327 5.08 -7.95 -8.08
CA THR A 327 5.27 -6.72 -7.29
C THR A 327 3.94 -6.01 -7.04
N ARG A 328 3.15 -5.78 -8.09
CA ARG A 328 1.84 -5.12 -7.98
C ARG A 328 0.88 -5.93 -7.10
N ARG A 329 0.82 -7.26 -7.29
CA ARG A 329 -0.05 -8.14 -6.48
C ARG A 329 0.39 -8.21 -5.01
N ALA A 330 1.69 -8.29 -4.72
CA ALA A 330 2.20 -8.27 -3.34
C ALA A 330 1.94 -6.92 -2.65
N ALA A 331 2.17 -5.80 -3.34
CA ALA A 331 1.96 -4.46 -2.80
C ALA A 331 0.47 -4.15 -2.57
N LYS A 332 -0.44 -4.66 -3.42
CA LYS A 332 -1.91 -4.58 -3.23
C LYS A 332 -2.40 -5.24 -1.93
N TRP A 333 -1.66 -6.22 -1.41
CA TRP A 333 -1.92 -6.89 -0.13
C TRP A 333 -1.00 -6.42 1.01
N GLY A 334 -0.25 -5.33 0.82
CA GLY A 334 0.64 -4.75 1.84
C GLY A 334 1.94 -5.54 2.12
N ALA A 335 2.22 -6.60 1.37
CA ALA A 335 3.45 -7.40 1.56
C ALA A 335 4.71 -6.69 1.04
N ILE A 336 4.57 -5.80 0.05
CA ILE A 336 5.64 -4.95 -0.47
C ILE A 336 5.38 -3.50 -0.07
N SER A 337 6.39 -2.83 0.50
CA SER A 337 6.33 -1.40 0.82
C SER A 337 6.43 -0.52 -0.44
N PRO A 338 6.05 0.76 -0.37
CA PRO A 338 6.22 1.70 -1.49
C PRO A 338 7.70 1.84 -1.91
N GLU A 339 8.63 1.78 -0.96
CA GLU A 339 10.07 1.85 -1.22
C GLU A 339 10.61 0.56 -1.83
N GLU A 340 10.15 -0.62 -1.35
CA GLU A 340 10.46 -1.91 -1.97
C GLU A 340 9.96 -1.96 -3.42
N MET A 341 8.76 -1.43 -3.70
CA MET A 341 8.20 -1.34 -5.06
C MET A 341 9.03 -0.40 -5.96
N ALA A 342 9.42 0.77 -5.47
CA ALA A 342 10.27 1.72 -6.19
C ALA A 342 11.62 1.09 -6.57
N ASN A 343 12.25 0.37 -5.64
CA ASN A 343 13.51 -0.32 -5.89
C ASN A 343 13.37 -1.38 -6.98
N VAL A 344 12.33 -2.22 -6.93
CA VAL A 344 12.06 -3.19 -8.02
C VAL A 344 11.91 -2.47 -9.35
N TYR A 345 11.11 -1.40 -9.45
CA TYR A 345 10.92 -0.68 -10.71
C TYR A 345 12.24 -0.16 -11.32
N VAL A 346 13.19 0.30 -10.50
CA VAL A 346 14.53 0.68 -10.96
C VAL A 346 15.36 -0.54 -11.41
N GLU A 347 15.29 -1.66 -10.67
CA GLU A 347 15.97 -2.92 -11.01
C GLU A 347 15.46 -3.62 -12.29
N LEU A 348 14.32 -3.22 -12.85
CA LEU A 348 13.81 -3.77 -14.12
C LEU A 348 14.61 -3.32 -15.35
N GLY A 349 15.47 -2.30 -15.21
CA GLY A 349 16.34 -1.82 -16.29
C GLY A 349 15.60 -1.20 -17.49
N ILE A 350 14.41 -0.64 -17.25
CA ILE A 350 13.64 0.10 -18.26
C ILE A 350 14.46 1.31 -18.72
N THR A 351 14.60 1.50 -20.03
CA THR A 351 15.45 2.56 -20.61
C THR A 351 14.68 3.85 -20.87
N ASP A 352 15.40 4.97 -21.03
CA ASP A 352 14.80 6.25 -21.43
C ASP A 352 14.04 6.14 -22.77
N ASP A 353 14.57 5.37 -23.72
CA ASP A 353 13.90 5.11 -25.01
C ASP A 353 12.60 4.29 -24.83
N GLU A 354 12.60 3.28 -23.96
CA GLU A 354 11.40 2.48 -23.64
C GLU A 354 10.36 3.30 -22.86
N ILE A 355 10.78 4.22 -21.99
CA ILE A 355 9.88 5.18 -21.33
C ILE A 355 9.16 6.03 -22.39
N VAL A 356 9.88 6.53 -23.39
CA VAL A 356 9.28 7.31 -24.49
C VAL A 356 8.35 6.45 -25.36
N GLU A 357 8.75 5.22 -25.71
CA GLU A 357 7.92 4.27 -26.48
C GLU A 357 6.60 3.96 -25.76
N VAL A 358 6.64 3.61 -24.48
CA VAL A 358 5.46 3.24 -23.67
C VAL A 358 4.55 4.43 -23.35
N LEU A 359 5.08 5.67 -23.32
CA LEU A 359 4.27 6.89 -23.18
C LEU A 359 3.62 7.33 -24.50
N LEU A 360 4.20 7.00 -25.66
CA LEU A 360 3.65 7.32 -26.98
C LEU A 360 2.66 6.27 -27.50
N GLU A 361 2.92 4.98 -27.26
CA GLU A 361 2.10 3.85 -27.72
C GLU A 361 1.60 2.99 -26.53
N PRO A 362 0.82 3.56 -25.59
CA PRO A 362 0.43 2.89 -24.35
C PRO A 362 -0.40 1.61 -24.56
N GLU A 363 -1.08 1.45 -25.69
CA GLU A 363 -1.81 0.23 -26.05
C GLU A 363 -0.90 -0.99 -26.29
N ASN A 364 0.38 -0.77 -26.63
CA ASN A 364 1.35 -1.83 -26.84
C ASN A 364 1.99 -2.32 -25.52
N ALA A 365 1.71 -1.64 -24.41
CA ALA A 365 2.30 -1.91 -23.10
C ALA A 365 1.29 -2.50 -22.09
N SER A 366 1.74 -3.48 -21.31
CA SER A 366 0.93 -4.03 -20.21
C SER A 366 0.65 -2.96 -19.15
N ALA A 367 -0.50 -3.03 -18.48
CA ALA A 367 -0.88 -2.10 -17.40
C ALA A 367 0.21 -1.95 -16.32
N GLY A 368 0.93 -3.03 -16.01
CA GLY A 368 2.02 -3.00 -15.04
C GLY A 368 3.27 -2.28 -15.55
N LEU A 369 3.59 -2.43 -16.84
CA LEU A 369 4.69 -1.69 -17.47
C LEU A 369 4.35 -0.19 -17.56
N ARG A 370 3.12 0.17 -17.96
CA ARG A 370 2.67 1.57 -18.00
C ARG A 370 2.78 2.27 -16.64
N LEU A 371 2.29 1.63 -15.57
CA LEU A 371 2.39 2.20 -14.21
C LEU A 371 3.85 2.32 -13.72
N ALA A 372 4.73 1.40 -14.11
CA ALA A 372 6.16 1.52 -13.80
C ALA A 372 6.85 2.64 -14.61
N VAL A 373 6.52 2.78 -15.90
CA VAL A 373 7.05 3.84 -16.78
C VAL A 373 6.61 5.23 -16.32
N ILE A 374 5.32 5.44 -16.04
CA ILE A 374 4.81 6.73 -15.56
C ILE A 374 5.43 7.08 -14.19
N TYR A 375 5.64 6.09 -13.32
CA TYR A 375 6.42 6.31 -12.09
C TYR A 375 7.83 6.82 -12.40
N LEU A 376 8.61 6.09 -13.22
CA LEU A 376 10.00 6.44 -13.55
C LEU A 376 10.12 7.81 -14.24
N ALA A 377 9.15 8.18 -15.09
CA ALA A 377 9.05 9.52 -15.66
C ALA A 377 8.76 10.58 -14.57
N SER A 378 7.70 10.40 -13.77
CA SER A 378 7.27 11.37 -12.75
C SER A 378 8.30 11.64 -11.64
N ILE A 379 9.23 10.70 -11.40
CA ILE A 379 10.34 10.92 -10.46
C ILE A 379 11.51 11.70 -11.07
N SER A 380 11.60 11.83 -12.40
CA SER A 380 12.70 12.51 -13.09
C SER A 380 12.51 14.03 -13.22
N ASP A 381 11.26 14.52 -13.21
CA ASP A 381 10.94 15.93 -13.44
C ASP A 381 11.17 16.85 -12.24
N ASP A 382 11.84 17.99 -12.51
CA ASP A 382 12.12 19.04 -11.54
C ASP A 382 11.01 20.12 -11.47
N MET A 383 10.23 20.33 -12.54
CA MET A 383 9.15 21.34 -12.57
C MET A 383 7.88 20.89 -11.84
N ALA A 384 7.25 21.80 -11.11
CA ALA A 384 6.08 21.50 -10.27
C ALA A 384 4.80 21.15 -11.07
N ILE A 385 4.58 21.80 -12.23
CA ILE A 385 3.44 21.54 -13.12
C ILE A 385 3.57 20.14 -13.74
N SER A 386 4.67 19.86 -14.43
CA SER A 386 4.94 18.54 -15.04
C SER A 386 4.90 17.39 -14.03
N ARG A 387 5.35 17.63 -12.79
CA ARG A 387 5.18 16.68 -11.70
C ARG A 387 3.72 16.46 -11.32
N ALA A 388 2.92 17.52 -11.19
CA ALA A 388 1.48 17.40 -10.93
C ALA A 388 0.77 16.61 -12.05
N GLU A 389 1.10 16.90 -13.31
CA GLU A 389 0.55 16.22 -14.50
C GLU A 389 0.89 14.72 -14.48
N GLY A 390 2.18 14.38 -14.30
CA GLY A 390 2.63 12.98 -14.24
C GLY A 390 2.05 12.20 -13.04
N LEU A 391 1.87 12.86 -11.89
CA LEU A 391 1.20 12.25 -10.73
C LEU A 391 -0.29 12.02 -11.00
N GLN A 392 -1.01 13.01 -11.53
CA GLN A 392 -2.44 12.88 -11.85
C GLN A 392 -2.68 11.78 -12.90
N GLN A 393 -1.86 11.72 -13.96
CA GLN A 393 -1.92 10.64 -14.97
C GLN A 393 -1.69 9.25 -14.33
N MET A 394 -0.68 9.12 -13.46
CA MET A 394 -0.42 7.86 -12.76
C MET A 394 -1.61 7.44 -11.88
N TRP A 395 -2.23 8.40 -11.20
CA TRP A 395 -3.34 8.15 -10.28
C TRP A 395 -4.64 7.79 -11.00
N HIS A 396 -4.98 8.43 -12.12
CA HIS A 396 -6.15 8.03 -12.93
C HIS A 396 -5.95 6.64 -13.54
N LEU A 397 -4.77 6.34 -14.11
CA LEU A 397 -4.48 4.99 -14.61
C LEU A 397 -4.54 3.95 -13.47
N ALA A 398 -4.10 4.30 -12.26
CA ALA A 398 -4.22 3.43 -11.10
C ALA A 398 -5.66 3.27 -10.58
N LYS A 399 -6.57 4.24 -10.81
CA LYS A 399 -8.01 4.10 -10.54
C LYS A 399 -8.62 2.98 -11.42
N GLU A 400 -8.28 2.93 -12.72
CA GLU A 400 -8.73 1.85 -13.64
C GLU A 400 -8.43 0.43 -13.11
N TYR A 401 -7.25 0.23 -12.50
CA TYR A 401 -6.80 -1.07 -12.01
C TYR A 401 -7.10 -1.35 -10.53
N ASN A 402 -7.86 -0.48 -9.85
CA ASN A 402 -8.12 -0.56 -8.41
C ASN A 402 -6.82 -0.62 -7.60
N GLU A 403 -5.89 0.29 -7.93
CA GLU A 403 -4.54 0.44 -7.36
C GLU A 403 -4.21 1.89 -6.96
N TRP A 404 -5.20 2.80 -6.94
CA TRP A 404 -5.00 4.23 -6.62
C TRP A 404 -4.26 4.47 -5.29
N GLN A 405 -4.68 3.80 -4.20
CA GLN A 405 -3.99 3.93 -2.90
C GLN A 405 -2.51 3.52 -2.97
N LEU A 406 -2.15 2.56 -3.83
CA LEU A 406 -0.78 2.10 -4.01
C LEU A 406 0.05 3.13 -4.80
N ALA A 407 -0.49 3.65 -5.91
CA ALA A 407 0.17 4.68 -6.71
C ALA A 407 0.41 5.98 -5.91
N VAL A 408 -0.59 6.42 -5.12
CA VAL A 408 -0.47 7.56 -4.22
C VAL A 408 0.62 7.36 -3.15
N LYS A 409 0.67 6.19 -2.50
CA LYS A 409 1.71 5.88 -1.51
C LYS A 409 3.12 5.92 -2.12
N LEU A 410 3.29 5.26 -3.28
CA LEU A 410 4.54 5.21 -4.04
C LEU A 410 5.04 6.60 -4.49
N THR A 411 4.12 7.54 -4.72
CA THR A 411 4.43 8.91 -5.18
C THR A 411 4.40 9.98 -4.08
N SER A 412 4.07 9.60 -2.84
CA SER A 412 3.86 10.51 -1.71
C SER A 412 5.03 11.46 -1.42
N LEU A 413 6.28 11.00 -1.58
CA LEU A 413 7.48 11.83 -1.44
C LEU A 413 7.63 12.88 -2.55
N LYS A 414 7.06 12.65 -3.74
CA LYS A 414 7.06 13.59 -4.87
C LYS A 414 5.90 14.57 -4.79
N LEU A 415 4.73 14.13 -4.32
CA LEU A 415 3.59 15.00 -4.01
C LEU A 415 3.99 16.10 -3.01
N LYS A 416 4.74 15.75 -1.96
CA LYS A 416 5.25 16.69 -0.95
C LYS A 416 6.19 17.78 -1.49
N LEU A 417 6.67 17.66 -2.74
CA LEU A 417 7.47 18.69 -3.41
C LEU A 417 6.63 19.67 -4.24
N ILE A 418 5.33 19.45 -4.36
CA ILE A 418 4.39 20.35 -5.05
C ILE A 418 3.73 21.23 -3.98
N LYS A 419 3.94 22.55 -4.09
CA LYS A 419 3.25 23.53 -3.25
C LYS A 419 1.91 23.93 -3.90
N PRO A 420 0.86 24.21 -3.11
CA PRO A 420 -0.36 24.81 -3.62
C PRO A 420 -0.08 26.16 -4.30
N SER A 421 -0.82 26.42 -5.37
CA SER A 421 -0.93 27.73 -6.02
C SER A 421 -2.16 27.77 -6.91
N SER A 422 -2.70 28.97 -7.16
CA SER A 422 -3.83 29.21 -8.07
C SER A 422 -3.64 28.60 -9.48
N SER A 423 -2.40 28.52 -9.98
CA SER A 423 -2.04 27.84 -11.24
C SER A 423 -2.19 26.31 -11.23
N LEU A 424 -2.47 25.70 -10.07
CA LEU A 424 -2.59 24.26 -9.83
C LEU A 424 -3.96 23.88 -9.23
N LEU A 425 -4.97 24.76 -9.31
CA LEU A 425 -6.33 24.45 -8.80
C LEU A 425 -6.94 23.20 -9.45
N TRP A 426 -6.64 22.95 -10.73
CA TRP A 426 -7.02 21.72 -11.46
C TRP A 426 -6.48 20.42 -10.84
N PHE A 427 -5.38 20.50 -10.08
CA PHE A 427 -4.76 19.37 -9.37
C PHE A 427 -5.23 19.27 -7.91
N ALA A 428 -5.86 20.32 -7.37
CA ALA A 428 -6.03 20.47 -5.92
C ALA A 428 -6.96 19.40 -5.29
N SER A 429 -7.96 18.92 -6.04
CA SER A 429 -8.85 17.82 -5.59
C SER A 429 -8.10 16.49 -5.41
N ASP A 430 -7.30 16.10 -6.41
CA ASP A 430 -6.44 14.93 -6.34
C ASP A 430 -5.33 15.11 -5.29
N ALA A 431 -4.75 16.31 -5.20
CA ALA A 431 -3.71 16.61 -4.22
C ALA A 431 -4.21 16.52 -2.77
N ILE A 432 -5.43 17.01 -2.47
CA ILE A 432 -6.07 16.83 -1.16
C ILE A 432 -6.29 15.33 -0.90
N SER A 433 -6.96 14.65 -1.83
CA SER A 433 -7.32 13.24 -1.67
C SER A 433 -6.09 12.34 -1.50
N ALA A 434 -5.03 12.58 -2.28
CA ALA A 434 -3.78 11.85 -2.21
C ALA A 434 -3.00 12.13 -0.91
N ASN A 435 -2.92 13.38 -0.47
CA ASN A 435 -2.28 13.71 0.82
C ASN A 435 -3.05 13.07 1.99
N LEU A 436 -4.38 13.07 1.94
CA LEU A 436 -5.22 12.41 2.95
C LEU A 436 -5.00 10.88 2.97
N ALA A 437 -4.89 10.22 1.81
CA ALA A 437 -4.65 8.77 1.73
C ALA A 437 -3.31 8.31 2.34
N VAL A 438 -2.36 9.23 2.56
CA VAL A 438 -1.10 8.99 3.28
C VAL A 438 -1.00 9.77 4.60
N GLY A 439 -2.12 10.31 5.10
CA GLY A 439 -2.20 11.08 6.35
C GLY A 439 -1.34 12.34 6.41
N GLN A 440 -0.94 12.90 5.27
CA GLN A 440 -0.31 14.22 5.19
C GLN A 440 -1.38 15.32 5.32
N PHE A 441 -2.15 15.27 6.42
CA PHE A 441 -3.30 16.14 6.66
C PHE A 441 -2.91 17.63 6.59
N SER A 442 -1.75 18.02 7.12
CA SER A 442 -1.25 19.40 7.00
C SER A 442 -1.09 19.85 5.54
N GLN A 443 -0.57 18.97 4.67
CA GLN A 443 -0.42 19.28 3.25
C GLN A 443 -1.79 19.36 2.55
N ALA A 444 -2.73 18.47 2.90
CA ALA A 444 -4.11 18.56 2.43
C ALA A 444 -4.80 19.87 2.85
N LEU A 445 -4.51 20.38 4.07
CA LEU A 445 -4.98 21.69 4.50
C LEU A 445 -4.36 22.84 3.72
N GLU A 446 -3.06 22.79 3.40
CA GLU A 446 -2.41 23.83 2.58
C GLU A 446 -3.12 23.96 1.21
N TRP A 447 -3.49 22.84 0.57
CA TRP A 447 -4.29 22.85 -0.67
C TRP A 447 -5.73 23.37 -0.48
N PHE A 448 -6.41 22.94 0.59
CA PHE A 448 -7.77 23.39 0.88
C PHE A 448 -7.84 24.88 1.24
N GLN A 449 -6.80 25.42 1.87
CA GLN A 449 -6.66 26.83 2.16
C GLN A 449 -6.56 27.66 0.87
N GLU A 450 -5.75 27.26 -0.10
CA GLU A 450 -5.61 27.94 -1.40
C GLU A 450 -6.97 28.04 -2.11
N ILE A 451 -7.69 26.91 -2.24
CA ILE A 451 -9.05 26.87 -2.79
C ILE A 451 -9.99 27.84 -2.03
N SER A 452 -9.91 27.87 -0.70
CA SER A 452 -10.78 28.73 0.13
C SER A 452 -10.58 30.23 -0.09
N THR A 453 -9.47 30.66 -0.73
CA THR A 453 -9.25 32.07 -1.09
C THR A 453 -10.03 32.50 -2.34
N VAL A 454 -10.27 31.57 -3.28
CA VAL A 454 -10.91 31.83 -4.58
C VAL A 454 -12.36 31.36 -4.68
N VAL A 455 -12.85 30.61 -3.68
CA VAL A 455 -14.18 29.96 -3.63
C VAL A 455 -15.40 30.86 -3.93
N ASN A 456 -15.29 32.18 -3.73
CA ASN A 456 -16.37 33.14 -4.03
C ASN A 456 -16.29 33.77 -5.43
N SER A 457 -15.19 33.52 -6.15
CA SER A 457 -14.84 34.12 -7.44
C SER A 457 -14.75 33.10 -8.58
N ASP A 458 -14.65 31.81 -8.24
CA ASP A 458 -14.41 30.69 -9.13
C ASP A 458 -15.38 29.54 -8.80
N PRO A 459 -16.33 29.20 -9.70
CA PRO A 459 -17.28 28.10 -9.48
C PRO A 459 -16.63 26.71 -9.35
N ASP A 460 -15.52 26.46 -10.04
CA ASP A 460 -14.86 25.15 -9.99
C ASP A 460 -14.19 24.97 -8.62
N ALA A 461 -13.62 26.06 -8.06
CA ALA A 461 -13.12 26.07 -6.70
C ALA A 461 -14.22 25.81 -5.65
N ASP A 462 -15.45 26.31 -5.85
CA ASP A 462 -16.60 26.03 -4.98
C ASP A 462 -17.06 24.56 -5.05
N VAL A 463 -17.04 23.95 -6.23
CA VAL A 463 -17.30 22.51 -6.39
C VAL A 463 -16.22 21.68 -5.67
N ILE A 464 -14.92 21.98 -5.86
CA ILE A 464 -13.83 21.26 -5.19
C ILE A 464 -13.90 21.44 -3.67
N TYR A 465 -14.13 22.67 -3.19
CA TYR A 465 -14.29 22.97 -1.76
C TYR A 465 -15.45 22.17 -1.15
N THR A 466 -16.57 22.09 -1.87
CA THR A 466 -17.74 21.30 -1.46
C THR A 466 -17.43 19.80 -1.44
N LYS A 467 -16.83 19.23 -2.50
CA LYS A 467 -16.50 17.80 -2.59
C LYS A 467 -15.47 17.34 -1.55
N MET A 468 -14.49 18.18 -1.23
CA MET A 468 -13.38 17.82 -0.33
C MET A 468 -13.68 18.00 1.17
N TRP A 469 -14.62 18.89 1.53
CA TRP A 469 -14.88 19.22 2.94
C TRP A 469 -15.19 18.01 3.86
N PRO A 470 -16.01 17.01 3.48
CA PRO A 470 -16.36 15.92 4.41
C PRO A 470 -15.17 15.03 4.79
N SER A 471 -14.30 14.69 3.83
CA SER A 471 -13.08 13.91 4.12
C SER A 471 -12.06 14.72 4.95
N LEU A 472 -12.03 16.04 4.81
CA LEU A 472 -11.26 16.93 5.69
C LEU A 472 -11.90 17.07 7.09
N ARG A 473 -13.24 17.05 7.20
CA ARG A 473 -13.94 16.98 8.49
C ARG A 473 -13.61 15.68 9.21
N LEU A 474 -13.71 14.52 8.54
CA LEU A 474 -13.28 13.23 9.09
C LEU A 474 -11.82 13.26 9.56
N ALA A 475 -10.90 13.74 8.72
CA ALA A 475 -9.48 13.78 9.04
C ALA A 475 -9.08 14.78 10.14
N SER A 476 -9.92 15.77 10.44
CA SER A 476 -9.73 16.70 11.57
C SER A 476 -10.27 16.17 12.91
N GLY A 477 -11.12 15.14 12.90
CA GLY A 477 -11.64 14.48 14.10
C GLY A 477 -12.35 15.40 15.10
N LYS A 478 -12.37 14.95 16.37
CA LYS A 478 -12.94 15.70 17.52
C LYS A 478 -11.93 16.59 18.23
N GLU A 479 -10.64 16.24 18.18
CA GLU A 479 -9.58 16.92 18.91
C GLU A 479 -8.45 17.33 17.96
N THR A 480 -8.09 18.61 18.07
CA THR A 480 -6.97 19.30 17.39
C THR A 480 -7.12 19.60 15.89
N LEU A 481 -6.97 20.88 15.59
CA LEU A 481 -6.05 21.29 14.53
C LEU A 481 -4.66 21.42 15.15
N PRO A 482 -3.57 21.25 14.38
CA PRO A 482 -2.21 21.20 14.93
C PRO A 482 -1.86 22.47 15.69
N ASN A 483 -1.64 22.33 17.00
CA ASN A 483 -1.16 23.42 17.84
C ASN A 483 0.36 23.55 17.62
N MET A 484 0.77 24.55 16.84
CA MET A 484 2.14 24.73 16.29
C MET A 484 3.22 25.13 17.32
N ASP A 485 3.06 24.76 18.60
CA ASP A 485 3.91 25.13 19.73
C ASP A 485 4.85 23.98 20.15
N GLY A 486 5.63 23.51 19.17
CA GLY A 486 6.62 22.43 19.33
C GLY A 486 7.95 22.85 19.97
N GLN A 487 7.94 23.56 21.11
CA GLN A 487 9.15 23.74 21.93
C GLN A 487 8.81 24.11 23.40
N ARG A 488 8.95 23.15 24.32
CA ARG A 488 9.00 23.38 25.77
C ARG A 488 10.12 22.55 26.40
N HIS A 489 11.19 23.21 26.83
CA HIS A 489 12.08 22.68 27.85
C HIS A 489 12.25 23.69 29.00
N LYS A 490 11.58 23.34 30.12
CA LYS A 490 11.83 23.67 31.52
C LYS A 490 12.51 25.00 31.91
N GLU A 491 11.70 25.82 32.59
CA GLU A 491 11.94 26.32 33.96
C GLU A 491 13.31 26.91 34.34
N GLY A 492 13.31 28.21 34.65
CA GLY A 492 13.80 28.65 35.96
C GLY A 492 15.09 29.48 36.04
N SER A 493 14.97 30.82 35.91
CA SER A 493 15.61 31.76 36.83
C SER A 493 14.97 33.16 36.73
N SER A 494 15.03 33.95 37.79
CA SER A 494 14.42 35.29 37.87
C SER A 494 15.40 36.39 37.45
N ILE A 495 15.06 37.15 36.40
CA ILE A 495 15.65 38.46 36.10
C ILE A 495 14.50 39.45 35.85
N LYS A 496 14.71 40.73 36.19
CA LYS A 496 13.74 41.83 36.01
C LYS A 496 13.55 42.18 34.53
N PRO A 497 12.43 42.84 34.15
CA PRO A 497 12.29 43.36 32.80
C PRO A 497 13.29 44.50 32.55
N ASP A 498 13.96 44.44 31.39
CA ASP A 498 14.57 45.57 30.70
C ASP A 498 13.76 45.83 29.43
N ASP A 499 13.61 47.10 29.05
CA ASP A 499 12.76 47.51 27.94
C ASP A 499 13.35 47.10 26.57
N ASN A 500 12.72 46.16 25.86
CA ASN A 500 12.71 46.00 24.38
C ASN A 500 11.94 44.72 23.96
N GLU A 501 10.62 44.77 23.69
CA GLU A 501 9.90 43.63 23.09
C GLU A 501 8.82 43.97 22.04
N GLU A 502 9.02 45.01 21.23
CA GLU A 502 8.27 45.17 19.98
C GLU A 502 8.86 44.29 18.86
N THR A 503 8.48 43.00 18.81
CA THR A 503 8.54 42.18 17.57
C THR A 503 7.87 40.81 17.69
N LYS A 504 7.96 40.14 18.85
CA LYS A 504 7.53 38.73 18.99
C LYS A 504 6.02 38.51 18.97
N THR A 505 5.23 39.53 19.33
CA THR A 505 3.76 39.43 19.48
C THR A 505 3.03 39.18 18.16
N SER A 506 3.48 39.76 17.04
CA SER A 506 2.82 39.64 15.74
C SER A 506 2.81 38.21 15.20
N GLY A 507 3.93 37.48 15.30
CA GLY A 507 4.04 36.11 14.78
C GLY A 507 3.08 35.13 15.46
N THR A 508 2.99 35.20 16.79
CA THR A 508 2.07 34.37 17.60
C THR A 508 0.60 34.71 17.29
N ARG A 509 0.27 36.00 17.17
CA ARG A 509 -1.10 36.47 16.91
C ARG A 509 -1.59 36.09 15.50
N ILE A 510 -0.70 36.07 14.51
CA ILE A 510 -1.00 35.58 13.14
C ILE A 510 -1.27 34.07 13.18
N LYS A 511 -0.37 33.26 13.78
CA LYS A 511 -0.58 31.81 13.92
C LYS A 511 -1.90 31.45 14.59
N GLN A 512 -2.24 32.14 15.69
CA GLN A 512 -3.51 31.93 16.40
C GLN A 512 -4.73 32.29 15.56
N LYS A 513 -4.68 33.40 14.78
CA LYS A 513 -5.76 33.75 13.86
C LYS A 513 -5.96 32.69 12.78
N THR A 514 -4.88 32.20 12.16
CA THR A 514 -4.96 31.14 11.15
C THR A 514 -5.52 29.84 11.71
N ASN A 515 -5.08 29.42 12.90
CA ASN A 515 -5.60 28.21 13.56
C ASN A 515 -7.10 28.30 13.86
N ASN A 516 -7.60 29.47 14.29
CA ASN A 516 -9.04 29.69 14.49
C ASN A 516 -9.81 29.65 13.16
N GLN A 517 -9.30 30.29 12.11
CA GLN A 517 -9.94 30.30 10.80
C GLN A 517 -10.07 28.89 10.20
N ILE A 518 -9.04 28.03 10.30
CA ILE A 518 -9.16 26.64 9.85
C ILE A 518 -10.20 25.88 10.70
N LYS A 519 -10.29 26.17 12.01
CA LYS A 519 -11.28 25.54 12.90
C LYS A 519 -12.70 25.91 12.51
N GLU A 520 -12.93 27.14 12.08
CA GLU A 520 -14.23 27.59 11.55
C GLU A 520 -14.52 27.01 10.16
N GLN A 521 -13.50 26.86 9.29
CA GLN A 521 -13.64 26.21 7.98
C GLN A 521 -14.00 24.72 8.11
N LEU A 522 -13.43 24.00 9.10
CA LEU A 522 -13.67 22.57 9.31
C LEU A 522 -14.67 22.23 10.42
N ALA A 523 -15.28 23.23 11.07
CA ALA A 523 -16.40 23.00 11.98
C ALA A 523 -17.58 22.34 11.24
N TRP A 524 -18.33 21.49 11.95
CA TRP A 524 -19.58 20.91 11.43
C TRP A 524 -20.53 22.00 10.94
N ASN A 525 -21.16 21.78 9.78
CA ASN A 525 -22.07 22.74 9.17
C ASN A 525 -23.10 22.01 8.29
N ASP A 526 -24.36 21.99 8.73
CA ASP A 526 -25.45 21.27 8.05
C ASP A 526 -25.71 21.77 6.63
N GLN A 527 -25.54 23.06 6.37
CA GLN A 527 -25.73 23.65 5.05
C GLN A 527 -24.65 23.18 4.07
N ARG A 528 -23.38 23.16 4.51
CA ARG A 528 -22.26 22.68 3.71
C ARG A 528 -22.35 21.17 3.46
N PHE A 529 -22.75 20.38 4.47
CA PHE A 529 -22.96 18.95 4.28
C PHE A 529 -24.16 18.67 3.37
N SER A 530 -25.27 19.42 3.50
CA SER A 530 -26.41 19.31 2.58
C SER A 530 -26.05 19.70 1.15
N LYS A 531 -25.16 20.68 0.96
CA LYS A 531 -24.62 21.03 -0.37
C LYS A 531 -23.76 19.91 -0.95
N TRP A 532 -22.94 19.25 -0.12
CA TRP A 532 -22.20 18.07 -0.55
C TRP A 532 -23.14 16.91 -0.93
N VAL A 533 -24.18 16.65 -0.14
CA VAL A 533 -25.20 15.63 -0.47
C VAL A 533 -25.84 15.92 -1.83
N ALA A 534 -26.24 17.17 -2.11
CA ALA A 534 -26.81 17.53 -3.41
C ALA A 534 -25.82 17.30 -4.59
N VAL A 535 -24.53 17.63 -4.41
CA VAL A 535 -23.47 17.35 -5.40
C VAL A 535 -23.22 15.85 -5.59
N GLN A 536 -23.55 15.01 -4.60
CA GLN A 536 -23.49 13.56 -4.72
C GLN A 536 -24.77 12.97 -5.32
N GLU A 537 -25.95 13.53 -5.08
CA GLU A 537 -27.20 13.08 -5.71
C GLU A 537 -27.12 13.14 -7.26
N GLU A 538 -26.31 14.04 -7.84
CA GLU A 538 -25.99 14.11 -9.27
C GLU A 538 -25.15 12.91 -9.80
N GLU A 539 -24.42 12.20 -8.94
CA GLU A 539 -23.59 11.02 -9.28
C GLU A 539 -24.37 9.69 -9.25
N GLY A 540 -25.69 9.74 -9.09
CA GLY A 540 -26.58 8.57 -9.19
C GLY A 540 -26.32 7.51 -8.11
N SER A 541 -26.30 6.23 -8.49
CA SER A 541 -26.14 5.11 -7.54
C SER A 541 -24.78 5.11 -6.83
N ILE A 542 -23.73 5.64 -7.47
CA ILE A 542 -22.42 5.87 -6.83
C ILE A 542 -22.57 6.93 -5.75
N GLY A 543 -23.17 8.08 -6.09
CA GLY A 543 -23.45 9.16 -5.15
C GLY A 543 -24.30 8.74 -3.94
N VAL A 544 -25.36 7.96 -4.16
CA VAL A 544 -26.20 7.39 -3.08
C VAL A 544 -25.38 6.51 -2.14
N LYS A 545 -24.46 5.69 -2.67
CA LYS A 545 -23.53 4.88 -1.88
C LYS A 545 -22.54 5.74 -1.09
N ASN A 546 -22.03 6.80 -1.71
CA ASN A 546 -21.12 7.75 -1.07
C ASN A 546 -21.79 8.48 0.11
N ILE A 547 -23.03 8.95 -0.08
CA ILE A 547 -23.85 9.57 0.96
C ILE A 547 -24.10 8.59 2.11
N ALA A 548 -24.52 7.37 1.81
CA ALA A 548 -24.79 6.34 2.83
C ALA A 548 -23.53 5.97 3.65
N ASN A 549 -22.37 5.85 2.98
CA ASN A 549 -21.09 5.64 3.64
C ASN A 549 -20.72 6.84 4.55
N MET A 550 -20.81 8.07 4.05
CA MET A 550 -20.46 9.27 4.83
C MET A 550 -21.37 9.51 6.03
N LEU A 551 -22.67 9.23 5.91
CA LEU A 551 -23.61 9.23 7.04
C LEU A 551 -23.19 8.18 8.09
N ALA A 552 -22.93 6.93 7.67
CA ALA A 552 -22.49 5.86 8.57
C ALA A 552 -21.16 6.16 9.28
N LEU A 553 -20.21 6.82 8.61
CA LEU A 553 -18.94 7.26 9.20
C LEU A 553 -19.16 8.40 10.21
N PHE A 554 -19.93 9.43 9.86
CA PHE A 554 -20.15 10.57 10.73
C PHE A 554 -21.00 10.22 11.98
N ASP A 555 -21.97 9.30 11.87
CA ASP A 555 -22.79 8.86 13.02
C ASP A 555 -21.98 7.99 13.99
N ALA A 556 -21.19 7.04 13.47
CA ALA A 556 -20.29 6.21 14.28
C ALA A 556 -19.19 7.03 14.96
N LEU A 557 -18.75 8.13 14.31
CA LEU A 557 -17.87 9.13 14.90
C LEU A 557 -18.62 10.19 15.72
N GLY A 558 -19.94 10.16 15.83
CA GLY A 558 -20.74 11.05 16.69
C GLY A 558 -20.72 12.53 16.31
N GLU A 559 -20.71 12.85 15.01
CA GLU A 559 -21.04 14.19 14.51
C GLU A 559 -22.57 14.42 14.54
N PRO A 560 -23.05 15.68 14.69
CA PRO A 560 -24.47 15.96 14.87
C PRO A 560 -25.25 15.96 13.54
N LEU A 561 -25.65 14.77 13.08
CA LEU A 561 -26.38 14.59 11.82
C LEU A 561 -27.87 14.97 11.91
N ALA A 562 -28.36 15.71 10.90
CA ALA A 562 -29.77 16.04 10.72
C ALA A 562 -30.61 14.78 10.35
N LYS A 563 -31.80 14.63 10.95
CA LYS A 563 -32.65 13.44 10.80
C LYS A 563 -33.20 13.25 9.39
N GLU A 564 -33.37 14.35 8.68
CA GLU A 564 -33.97 14.46 7.36
C GLU A 564 -33.10 13.80 6.28
N LEU A 565 -31.79 13.68 6.51
CA LEU A 565 -30.83 13.06 5.58
C LEU A 565 -30.99 11.53 5.52
N TRP A 566 -31.22 10.91 6.69
CA TRP A 566 -31.45 9.47 6.83
C TRP A 566 -32.74 9.00 6.13
N VAL A 567 -33.77 9.86 6.11
CA VAL A 567 -35.07 9.54 5.47
C VAL A 567 -34.98 9.60 3.93
N ARG A 568 -34.02 10.35 3.38
CA ARG A 568 -33.80 10.49 1.93
C ARG A 568 -32.91 9.38 1.36
N THR A 569 -31.90 8.96 2.11
CA THR A 569 -30.86 8.04 1.64
C THR A 569 -31.35 6.59 1.64
N LYS A 570 -31.94 6.14 0.53
CA LYS A 570 -32.29 4.74 0.32
C LYS A 570 -31.09 3.94 -0.20
N THR A 571 -30.81 2.80 0.43
CA THR A 571 -29.69 1.92 0.03
C THR A 571 -30.13 0.76 -0.87
N ASP A 572 -31.41 0.68 -1.21
CA ASP A 572 -32.06 -0.47 -1.85
C ASP A 572 -31.48 -0.80 -3.24
N ASP A 573 -31.06 0.23 -4.00
CA ASP A 573 -30.53 0.13 -5.36
C ASP A 573 -28.99 0.10 -5.43
N ILE A 574 -28.29 -0.04 -4.30
CA ILE A 574 -26.81 -0.03 -4.28
C ILE A 574 -26.26 -1.42 -4.63
N GLU A 575 -25.72 -1.54 -5.85
CA GLU A 575 -25.01 -2.76 -6.28
C GLU A 575 -23.73 -3.05 -5.49
N GLN A 576 -23.35 -4.34 -5.45
CA GLN A 576 -22.09 -4.84 -4.89
C GLN A 576 -21.87 -4.46 -3.42
N ILE A 577 -22.89 -4.65 -2.58
CA ILE A 577 -22.77 -4.63 -1.12
C ILE A 577 -22.49 -6.05 -0.58
N THR A 578 -21.53 -6.12 0.35
CA THR A 578 -21.20 -7.27 1.19
C THR A 578 -21.55 -6.94 2.65
N PHE A 579 -22.20 -7.86 3.35
CA PHE A 579 -22.41 -7.79 4.80
C PHE A 579 -21.61 -8.92 5.47
N PRO A 580 -20.91 -8.68 6.59
CA PRO A 580 -20.16 -9.72 7.31
C PRO A 580 -21.10 -10.80 7.88
N SER A 581 -20.56 -11.98 8.19
CA SER A 581 -21.40 -13.08 8.71
C SER A 581 -22.09 -12.71 10.03
N LEU A 582 -23.23 -13.37 10.31
CA LEU A 582 -24.02 -13.13 11.52
C LEU A 582 -23.17 -13.29 12.80
N GLU A 583 -22.29 -14.30 12.84
CA GLU A 583 -21.35 -14.51 13.95
C GLU A 583 -20.39 -13.32 14.10
N VAL A 584 -19.81 -12.84 13.00
CA VAL A 584 -18.82 -11.77 13.00
C VAL A 584 -19.45 -10.43 13.38
N HIS A 585 -20.61 -10.08 12.82
CA HIS A 585 -21.30 -8.84 13.13
C HIS A 585 -21.74 -8.75 14.61
N PHE A 586 -22.44 -9.78 15.10
CA PHE A 586 -22.87 -9.81 16.51
C PHE A 586 -21.75 -10.18 17.48
N GLY A 587 -20.66 -10.79 17.01
CA GLY A 587 -19.41 -10.98 17.76
C GLY A 587 -18.72 -9.64 18.02
N LEU A 588 -18.48 -8.86 16.96
CA LEU A 588 -17.90 -7.52 17.02
C LEU A 588 -18.63 -6.61 18.02
N LYS A 589 -19.95 -6.52 17.88
CA LYS A 589 -20.78 -5.69 18.76
C LYS A 589 -20.69 -6.11 20.23
N ARG A 590 -20.83 -7.40 20.55
CA ARG A 590 -20.74 -7.90 21.94
C ARG A 590 -19.34 -7.71 22.54
N ALA A 591 -18.29 -7.88 21.74
CA ALA A 591 -16.91 -7.64 22.17
C ALA A 591 -16.69 -6.17 22.53
N ALA A 592 -17.13 -5.23 21.70
CA ALA A 592 -17.03 -3.80 21.95
C ALA A 592 -17.95 -3.34 23.09
N GLU A 593 -19.14 -3.94 23.22
CA GLU A 593 -20.04 -3.72 24.36
C GLU A 593 -19.40 -4.12 25.69
N SER A 594 -18.62 -5.21 25.68
CA SER A 594 -17.86 -5.74 26.82
C SER A 594 -16.47 -5.10 27.01
N SER A 595 -16.10 -4.12 26.17
CA SER A 595 -14.77 -3.51 26.12
C SER A 595 -13.60 -4.51 25.90
N ASN A 596 -13.85 -5.65 25.26
CA ASN A 596 -12.83 -6.64 24.94
C ASN A 596 -12.03 -6.22 23.71
N LEU A 597 -10.88 -5.57 23.96
CA LEU A 597 -10.01 -5.00 22.93
C LEU A 597 -9.53 -6.04 21.90
N ALA A 598 -9.14 -7.23 22.35
CA ALA A 598 -8.67 -8.29 21.46
C ALA A 598 -9.78 -8.83 20.56
N GLU A 599 -10.92 -9.23 21.13
CA GLU A 599 -12.03 -9.76 20.33
C GLU A 599 -12.57 -8.71 19.36
N THR A 600 -12.65 -7.44 19.78
CA THR A 600 -13.06 -6.34 18.88
C THR A 600 -12.08 -6.16 17.72
N ALA A 601 -10.76 -6.19 17.98
CA ALA A 601 -9.76 -6.06 16.93
C ALA A 601 -9.83 -7.22 15.91
N PHE A 602 -9.96 -8.47 16.36
CA PHE A 602 -10.05 -9.62 15.46
C PHE A 602 -11.39 -9.69 14.71
N TYR A 603 -12.51 -9.39 15.37
CA TYR A 603 -13.81 -9.35 14.71
C TYR A 603 -13.89 -8.22 13.67
N THR A 604 -13.24 -7.07 13.89
CA THR A 604 -13.08 -6.03 12.85
C THR A 604 -12.36 -6.57 11.61
N LEU A 605 -11.25 -7.29 11.77
CA LEU A 605 -10.51 -7.86 10.63
C LEU A 605 -11.34 -8.90 9.88
N SER A 606 -12.05 -9.76 10.62
CA SER A 606 -12.96 -10.76 10.02
C SER A 606 -14.20 -10.12 9.38
N ALA A 607 -14.61 -8.92 9.83
CA ALA A 607 -15.73 -8.16 9.26
C ALA A 607 -15.35 -7.45 7.96
N ILE A 608 -14.08 -7.05 7.81
CA ILE A 608 -13.53 -6.46 6.58
C ILE A 608 -13.27 -7.54 5.51
N GLY A 609 -12.80 -8.73 5.92
CA GLY A 609 -12.60 -9.86 5.00
C GLY A 609 -11.41 -9.69 4.03
N GLU A 610 -11.33 -10.56 3.03
CA GLU A 610 -10.32 -10.45 1.94
C GLU A 610 -10.73 -9.47 0.82
N GLY A 611 -11.86 -8.78 1.00
CA GLY A 611 -12.44 -7.87 0.01
C GLY A 611 -11.85 -6.47 0.02
N ASP A 612 -12.56 -5.58 -0.66
CA ASP A 612 -12.33 -4.14 -0.59
C ASP A 612 -13.25 -3.52 0.48
N VAL A 613 -12.78 -2.55 1.26
CA VAL A 613 -13.63 -1.96 2.32
C VAL A 613 -14.84 -1.25 1.73
N PHE A 614 -14.72 -0.78 0.48
CA PHE A 614 -15.73 -0.02 -0.24
C PHE A 614 -16.87 -0.89 -0.79
N VAL A 615 -16.80 -2.23 -0.65
CA VAL A 615 -17.96 -3.12 -0.83
C VAL A 615 -18.68 -3.46 0.48
N LEU A 616 -18.21 -3.00 1.65
CA LEU A 616 -18.95 -3.20 2.89
C LEU A 616 -20.25 -2.38 2.93
N HIS A 617 -21.29 -2.96 3.53
CA HIS A 617 -22.55 -2.27 3.79
C HIS A 617 -22.35 -1.07 4.76
N PRO A 618 -23.01 0.08 4.55
CA PRO A 618 -22.98 1.22 5.48
C PRO A 618 -23.21 0.86 6.97
N ILE A 619 -24.18 0.00 7.28
CA ILE A 619 -24.44 -0.51 8.64
C ILE A 619 -23.23 -1.29 9.21
N ALA A 620 -22.53 -2.05 8.38
CA ALA A 620 -21.32 -2.77 8.79
C ALA A 620 -20.15 -1.81 9.02
N ILE A 621 -19.98 -0.81 8.13
CA ILE A 621 -19.01 0.29 8.29
C ILE A 621 -19.25 1.02 9.62
N HIS A 622 -20.48 1.47 9.89
CA HIS A 622 -20.86 2.09 11.17
C HIS A 622 -20.45 1.23 12.36
N THR A 623 -20.86 -0.05 12.35
CA THR A 623 -20.61 -0.99 13.45
C THR A 623 -19.11 -1.19 13.70
N ILE A 624 -18.29 -1.22 12.65
CA ILE A 624 -16.83 -1.34 12.78
C ILE A 624 -16.23 -0.07 13.41
N ILE A 625 -16.58 1.11 12.90
CA ILE A 625 -16.02 2.39 13.40
C ILE A 625 -16.46 2.66 14.84
N GLU A 626 -17.74 2.47 15.17
CA GLU A 626 -18.28 2.62 16.53
C GLU A 626 -17.56 1.65 17.49
N SER A 627 -17.37 0.39 17.09
CA SER A 627 -16.72 -0.63 17.92
C SER A 627 -15.25 -0.29 18.20
N LEU A 628 -14.52 0.21 17.20
CA LEU A 628 -13.11 0.63 17.35
C LEU A 628 -12.97 1.86 18.26
N GLU A 629 -13.80 2.90 18.06
CA GLU A 629 -13.86 4.09 18.93
C GLU A 629 -14.16 3.69 20.40
N ARG A 630 -15.12 2.77 20.60
CA ARG A 630 -15.57 2.31 21.92
C ARG A 630 -14.50 1.60 22.73
N VAL A 631 -13.65 0.79 22.09
CA VAL A 631 -12.50 0.13 22.76
C VAL A 631 -11.23 0.99 22.81
N GLY A 632 -11.23 2.15 22.18
CA GLY A 632 -10.09 3.07 22.15
C GLY A 632 -9.01 2.73 21.13
N LEU A 633 -9.43 2.23 19.96
CA LEU A 633 -8.63 2.09 18.75
C LEU A 633 -8.90 3.27 17.78
N TYR A 634 -8.87 4.50 18.30
CA TYR A 634 -9.27 5.73 17.61
C TYR A 634 -8.48 5.97 16.31
N LYS A 635 -7.16 5.75 16.33
CA LYS A 635 -6.27 5.97 15.18
C LYS A 635 -6.52 4.93 14.08
N THR A 636 -6.82 3.69 14.48
CA THR A 636 -7.26 2.66 13.53
C THR A 636 -8.66 2.96 12.99
N ALA A 637 -9.60 3.44 13.81
CA ALA A 637 -10.95 3.84 13.39
C ALA A 637 -10.91 4.97 12.35
N GLY A 638 -10.20 6.06 12.66
CA GLY A 638 -10.08 7.20 11.75
C GLY A 638 -9.36 6.87 10.45
N ALA A 639 -8.27 6.09 10.50
CA ALA A 639 -7.57 5.65 9.30
C ALA A 639 -8.47 4.80 8.38
N LEU A 640 -9.29 3.91 8.94
CA LEU A 640 -10.26 3.12 8.18
C LEU A 640 -11.40 3.98 7.62
N ALA A 641 -11.92 4.91 8.41
CA ALA A 641 -12.94 5.87 7.98
C ALA A 641 -12.46 6.73 6.80
N LEU A 642 -11.20 7.20 6.85
CA LEU A 642 -10.61 7.98 5.77
C LEU A 642 -10.29 7.16 4.52
N GLU A 643 -9.84 5.90 4.66
CA GLU A 643 -9.72 5.01 3.50
C GLU A 643 -11.07 4.86 2.77
N ILE A 644 -12.16 4.70 3.53
CA ILE A 644 -13.54 4.62 2.99
C ILE A 644 -13.94 5.93 2.30
N SER A 645 -13.76 7.09 2.94
CA SER A 645 -14.24 8.38 2.42
C SER A 645 -13.42 8.97 1.26
N LEU A 646 -12.26 8.37 0.95
CA LEU A 646 -11.45 8.78 -0.20
C LEU A 646 -11.76 7.96 -1.45
N ASN A 647 -12.11 6.67 -1.31
CA ASN A 647 -12.54 5.86 -2.45
C ASN A 647 -14.01 6.12 -2.86
N THR A 648 -14.72 6.97 -2.12
CA THR A 648 -16.02 7.53 -2.55
C THR A 648 -15.87 8.75 -3.48
N ASN A 649 -14.67 9.32 -3.66
CA ASN A 649 -14.41 10.40 -4.61
C ASN A 649 -13.66 9.87 -5.85
N PRO A 650 -14.36 9.53 -6.96
CA PRO A 650 -13.74 9.06 -8.20
C PRO A 650 -12.90 10.13 -8.92
#